data_AF-A0A934C0B4-F1
#
_entry.id   AF-A0A934C0B4-F1
#
_cell.length_a   1.000
_cell.length_b   1.000
_cell.length_c   1.000
_cell.angle_alpha   90.00
_cell.angle_beta   90.00
_cell.angle_gamma   90.00
#
_symmetry.space_group_name_H-M   'P 1'
#
loop_
_entity.id
_entity.type
_entity.pdbx_description
1 polymer ?
#
loop_
_entity_poly.entity_id
_entity_poly.type
_entity_poly.pdbx_seq_one_letter_code
_entity_poly.pdbx_strand_id
1 'polypeptide(L)'
;MRKRILSDKQRHWLQDELGDWREQGIVSQEQTDRILARYEDADEVSQRKRSRFTLAISGIAALLFGLAAFLVIGHNWSEMPRVAKLTVIFGVVIATHAGGLWLRFARDARRAGEVVTLLGCLFYGAGIWLVAQVFHLDAHWPDGFWWWALGVLPFALAGETLLIHCLYAGLLATWAGAEILGYRHLGAWLFWGWQVPNGAYSLLVLWLPAMAWAYRRRSAGAVSLYVPVLAWWITLQSFVWRFDWQAIYIIGAVGAVMLAIAENHRPGNRMAVPYRFWGTALAAGALVPMSFGGFYESTKYWYRHHAWASDPSAFAVGLAVLALIAIAFASVALFRSQAGDPSARVREMLRAQWLPLGLAFAVTFAGVWAAGHDFGNTKADTNWIPPTAAANIAMLALALWLMNVGLRDDRGRPFAFGVIYFLAWSVCRYADLFGKRGGMLGAALMFVLCGAALFGLARFWSHRKASRASEGRKDAGSESPASWPGPAWLDGAASWFASREHGLLPALAALQVAVLAGMIALHAAPLMFGETIRLKVQPVDPRDLMRGDFVILSYDISGVPKDGIEGIPDAKGVSRQYWDRDQWMEERTVYVTLEPDADGKLWRGAKTSIHPPASGKFIRGKYVRQWGAPRIQFGIEAFYVQEDAGKKLEEARNARRLIAEVALMSSGKAALRNVIVESWKR
;
A
#
# COMPACT_ATOMS: atom_id res chain seq x y z
N MET A 1 36.87 18.17 5.45
CA MET A 1 35.67 18.33 6.31
C MET A 1 34.42 18.29 5.44
N ARG A 2 33.29 17.72 5.89
CA ARG A 2 32.02 17.82 5.14
C ARG A 2 31.55 19.28 5.15
N LYS A 3 31.35 19.86 3.97
CA LYS A 3 30.73 21.18 3.79
C LYS A 3 29.29 21.15 4.35
N ARG A 4 28.89 22.23 5.02
CA ARG A 4 27.54 22.42 5.58
C ARG A 4 26.57 22.87 4.48
N ILE A 5 25.35 22.34 4.51
CA ILE A 5 24.33 22.64 3.50
C ILE A 5 23.51 23.87 3.93
N LEU A 6 23.47 24.90 3.09
CA LEU A 6 22.60 26.06 3.25
C LEU A 6 21.44 26.01 2.24
N SER A 7 20.29 26.58 2.61
CA SER A 7 19.28 26.94 1.62
C SER A 7 19.74 28.11 0.76
N ASP A 8 19.19 28.26 -0.45
CA ASP A 8 19.54 29.37 -1.35
C ASP A 8 19.37 30.73 -0.67
N LYS A 9 18.35 30.87 0.18
CA LYS A 9 18.10 32.08 0.96
C LYS A 9 19.17 32.34 2.02
N GLN A 10 19.61 31.31 2.73
CA GLN A 10 20.65 31.44 3.77
C GLN A 10 22.02 31.73 3.16
N ARG A 11 22.29 31.20 1.95
CA ARG A 11 23.52 31.49 1.22
C ARG A 11 23.58 32.97 0.83
N HIS A 12 22.53 33.48 0.18
CA HIS A 12 22.49 34.89 -0.22
C HIS A 12 22.68 35.79 1.01
N TRP A 13 21.93 35.54 2.08
CA TRP A 13 22.11 36.28 3.33
C TRP A 13 23.55 36.23 3.86
N LEU A 14 24.20 35.06 3.87
CA LEU A 14 25.58 34.92 4.35
C LEU A 14 26.58 35.64 3.44
N GLN A 15 26.35 35.62 2.13
CA GLN A 15 27.21 36.31 1.15
C GLN A 15 27.08 37.83 1.28
N ASP A 16 25.85 38.32 1.47
CA ASP A 16 25.55 39.74 1.68
C ASP A 16 26.22 40.23 2.97
N GLU A 17 26.01 39.54 4.10
CA GLU A 17 26.63 39.90 5.40
C GLU A 17 28.15 39.82 5.39
N LEU A 18 28.73 38.81 4.74
CA LEU A 18 30.19 38.72 4.60
C LEU A 18 30.75 39.83 3.71
N GLY A 19 29.96 40.34 2.77
CA GLY A 19 30.29 41.54 2.00
C GLY A 19 30.35 42.77 2.91
N ASP A 20 29.29 43.01 3.68
CA ASP A 20 29.19 44.14 4.60
C ASP A 20 30.28 44.11 5.68
N TRP A 21 30.54 42.95 6.29
CA TRP A 21 31.58 42.80 7.31
C TRP A 21 32.99 42.98 6.76
N ARG A 22 33.20 42.67 5.48
CA ARG A 22 34.47 42.92 4.79
C ARG A 22 34.65 44.42 4.53
N GLU A 23 33.61 45.13 4.10
CA GLU A 23 33.64 46.59 3.93
C GLU A 23 33.88 47.34 5.24
N GLN A 24 33.32 46.82 6.34
CA GLN A 24 33.53 47.35 7.69
C GLN A 24 34.88 46.95 8.31
N GLY A 25 35.69 46.14 7.62
CA GLY A 25 37.00 45.67 8.12
C GLY A 25 36.93 44.69 9.29
N ILE A 26 35.75 44.12 9.58
CA ILE A 26 35.53 43.15 10.67
C ILE A 26 36.15 41.79 10.31
N VAL A 27 36.10 41.41 9.03
CA VAL A 27 36.72 40.19 8.50
C VAL A 27 37.54 40.49 7.25
N SER A 28 38.70 39.82 7.12
CA SER A 28 39.53 39.90 5.93
C SER A 28 38.96 39.06 4.77
N GLN A 29 39.40 39.35 3.54
CA GLN A 29 39.05 38.54 2.37
C GLN A 29 39.37 37.05 2.57
N GLU A 30 40.55 36.76 3.15
CA GLU A 30 40.97 35.38 3.44
C GLU A 30 40.05 34.70 4.47
N GLN A 31 39.58 35.43 5.48
CA GLN A 31 38.63 34.91 6.46
C GLN A 31 37.25 34.65 5.84
N THR A 32 36.76 35.54 4.99
CA THR A 32 35.52 35.36 4.23
C THR A 32 35.56 34.10 3.37
N ASP A 33 36.64 33.89 2.63
CA ASP A 33 36.81 32.72 1.78
C ASP A 33 36.89 31.42 2.60
N ARG A 34 37.57 31.45 3.76
CA ARG A 34 37.61 30.33 4.70
C ARG A 34 36.25 30.01 5.32
N ILE A 35 35.42 31.01 5.57
CA ILE A 35 34.06 30.83 6.10
C ILE A 35 33.17 30.22 5.02
N LEU A 36 33.18 30.77 3.80
CA LEU A 36 32.41 30.26 2.67
C LEU A 36 32.81 28.82 2.30
N ALA A 37 34.11 28.49 2.35
CA ALA A 37 34.61 27.13 2.09
C ALA A 37 34.08 26.06 3.06
N ARG A 38 33.52 26.45 4.21
CA ARG A 38 32.82 25.52 5.12
C ARG A 38 31.42 25.15 4.66
N TYR A 39 30.87 25.84 3.68
CA TYR A 39 29.54 25.60 3.11
C TYR A 39 29.64 25.11 1.67
N GLU A 40 28.58 24.47 1.17
CA GLU A 40 28.53 24.13 -0.26
C GLU A 40 28.59 25.41 -1.09
N ASP A 41 29.13 25.37 -2.30
CA ASP A 41 29.10 26.49 -3.25
C ASP A 41 27.86 26.45 -4.16
N ALA A 42 27.55 27.57 -4.83
CA ALA A 42 26.34 27.70 -5.65
C ALA A 42 26.35 26.66 -6.79
N ASP A 43 27.54 26.36 -7.31
CA ASP A 43 27.77 25.31 -8.28
C ASP A 43 27.51 23.92 -7.69
N GLU A 44 27.98 23.62 -6.48
CA GLU A 44 27.73 22.32 -5.82
C GLU A 44 26.24 22.10 -5.53
N VAL A 45 25.53 23.16 -5.12
CA VAL A 45 24.06 23.11 -4.94
C VAL A 45 23.34 22.89 -6.26
N SER A 46 23.74 23.62 -7.30
CA SER A 46 23.17 23.51 -8.65
C SER A 46 23.47 22.14 -9.26
N GLN A 47 24.68 21.61 -9.09
CA GLN A 47 25.07 20.25 -9.48
C GLN A 47 24.24 19.19 -8.75
N ARG A 48 23.97 19.35 -7.45
CA ARG A 48 23.10 18.43 -6.71
C ARG A 48 21.66 18.49 -7.20
N LYS A 49 21.09 19.69 -7.41
CA LYS A 49 19.74 19.87 -7.96
C LYS A 49 19.64 19.26 -9.36
N ARG A 50 20.60 19.59 -10.24
CA ARG A 50 20.74 19.02 -11.58
C ARG A 50 20.84 17.51 -11.52
N SER A 51 21.65 16.95 -10.63
CA SER A 51 21.79 15.48 -10.54
C SER A 51 20.53 14.78 -10.06
N ARG A 52 19.77 15.35 -9.12
CA ARG A 52 18.45 14.81 -8.72
C ARG A 52 17.44 14.90 -9.85
N PHE A 53 17.43 16.01 -10.56
CA PHE A 53 16.59 16.21 -11.74
C PHE A 53 16.93 15.22 -12.85
N THR A 54 18.22 15.07 -13.18
CA THR A 54 18.71 14.06 -14.13
C THR A 54 18.29 12.67 -13.68
N LEU A 55 18.44 12.30 -12.41
CA LEU A 55 18.02 10.99 -11.91
C LEU A 55 16.51 10.76 -12.07
N ALA A 56 15.69 11.77 -11.76
CA ALA A 56 14.24 11.68 -11.92
C ALA A 56 13.86 11.53 -13.41
N ILE A 57 14.44 12.34 -14.29
CA ILE A 57 14.23 12.23 -15.74
C ILE A 57 14.72 10.90 -16.28
N SER A 58 15.89 10.42 -15.86
CA SER A 58 16.41 9.11 -16.27
C SER A 58 15.49 7.98 -15.81
N GLY A 59 14.90 8.08 -14.61
CA GLY A 59 13.89 7.12 -14.14
C GLY A 59 12.61 7.15 -14.99
N ILE A 60 12.13 8.34 -15.36
CA ILE A 60 10.96 8.50 -16.24
C ILE A 60 11.27 8.00 -17.65
N ALA A 61 12.42 8.38 -18.21
CA ALA A 61 12.87 7.94 -19.53
C ALA A 61 12.99 6.41 -19.56
N ALA A 62 13.58 5.82 -18.52
CA ALA A 62 13.62 4.37 -18.36
C ALA A 62 12.20 3.77 -18.40
N LEU A 63 11.27 4.26 -17.59
CA LEU A 63 9.87 3.80 -17.62
C LEU A 63 9.25 3.86 -19.03
N LEU A 64 9.46 4.96 -19.74
CA LEU A 64 8.96 5.15 -21.10
C LEU A 64 9.62 4.20 -22.11
N PHE A 65 10.93 3.98 -22.02
CA PHE A 65 11.63 2.99 -22.85
C PHE A 65 11.14 1.56 -22.56
N GLY A 66 10.93 1.22 -21.29
CA GLY A 66 10.34 -0.05 -20.89
C GLY A 66 8.95 -0.24 -21.48
N LEU A 67 8.10 0.78 -21.39
CA LEU A 67 6.77 0.76 -21.98
C LEU A 67 6.81 0.63 -23.51
N ALA A 68 7.67 1.39 -24.18
CA ALA A 68 7.85 1.31 -25.63
C ALA A 68 8.28 -0.09 -26.08
N ALA A 69 9.25 -0.70 -25.36
CA ALA A 69 9.66 -2.08 -25.64
C ALA A 69 8.49 -3.06 -25.48
N PHE A 70 7.66 -2.90 -24.43
CA PHE A 70 6.47 -3.72 -24.25
C PHE A 70 5.45 -3.56 -25.37
N LEU A 71 5.23 -2.34 -25.87
CA LEU A 71 4.29 -2.12 -26.98
C LEU A 71 4.76 -2.78 -28.28
N VAL A 72 6.05 -2.69 -28.60
CA VAL A 72 6.64 -3.33 -29.80
C VAL A 72 6.57 -4.85 -29.70
N ILE A 73 6.90 -5.40 -28.52
CA ILE A 73 6.81 -6.84 -28.26
C ILE A 73 5.34 -7.30 -28.29
N GLY A 74 4.45 -6.53 -27.66
CA GLY A 74 3.01 -6.78 -27.58
C GLY A 74 2.34 -6.83 -28.97
N HIS A 75 2.75 -5.94 -29.87
CA HIS A 75 2.24 -5.90 -31.25
C HIS A 75 2.49 -7.22 -32.00
N ASN A 76 3.68 -7.80 -31.85
CA ASN A 76 4.06 -9.04 -32.54
C ASN A 76 3.75 -10.31 -31.71
N TRP A 77 3.07 -10.17 -30.57
CA TRP A 77 2.98 -11.22 -29.57
C TRP A 77 2.18 -12.44 -30.03
N SER A 78 1.16 -12.30 -30.88
CA SER A 78 0.35 -13.45 -31.35
C SER A 78 1.14 -14.42 -32.22
N GLU A 79 2.03 -13.90 -33.07
CA GLU A 79 2.78 -14.70 -34.04
C GLU A 79 4.00 -15.40 -33.42
N MET A 80 4.45 -14.95 -32.24
CA MET A 80 5.62 -15.51 -31.59
C MET A 80 5.34 -16.90 -31.00
N PRO A 81 6.15 -17.93 -31.33
CA PRO A 81 6.13 -19.20 -30.63
C PRO A 81 6.38 -19.03 -29.12
N ARG A 82 5.83 -19.94 -28.30
CA ARG A 82 5.98 -19.87 -26.83
C ARG A 82 7.44 -19.75 -26.38
N VAL A 83 8.35 -20.49 -27.02
CA VAL A 83 9.79 -20.44 -26.71
C VAL A 83 10.36 -19.03 -26.95
N ALA A 84 10.01 -18.40 -28.08
CA ALA A 84 10.47 -17.05 -28.39
C ALA A 84 9.97 -16.02 -27.36
N LYS A 85 8.70 -16.12 -26.95
CA LYS A 85 8.14 -15.26 -25.89
C LYS A 85 8.93 -15.38 -24.60
N LEU A 86 9.21 -16.61 -24.17
CA LEU A 86 9.98 -16.88 -22.96
C LEU A 86 11.41 -16.36 -23.08
N THR A 87 12.10 -16.61 -24.20
CA THR A 87 13.45 -16.09 -24.44
C THR A 87 13.50 -14.57 -24.33
N VAL A 88 12.51 -13.85 -24.85
CA VAL A 88 12.41 -12.39 -24.73
C VAL A 88 12.21 -11.97 -23.27
N ILE A 89 11.26 -12.58 -22.56
CA ILE A 89 10.98 -12.26 -21.14
C ILE A 89 12.25 -12.46 -20.29
N PHE A 90 12.86 -13.64 -20.36
CA PHE A 90 14.07 -13.95 -19.59
C PHE A 90 15.25 -13.09 -20.02
N GLY A 91 15.44 -12.93 -21.34
CA GLY A 91 16.55 -12.15 -21.90
C GLY A 91 16.53 -10.70 -21.44
N VAL A 92 15.37 -10.05 -21.43
CA VAL A 92 15.25 -8.65 -21.00
C VAL A 92 15.52 -8.50 -19.50
N VAL A 93 14.99 -9.39 -18.65
CA VAL A 93 15.25 -9.38 -17.20
C VAL A 93 16.74 -9.60 -16.91
N ILE A 94 17.35 -10.60 -17.53
CA ILE A 94 18.78 -10.90 -17.38
C ILE A 94 19.63 -9.72 -17.87
N ALA A 95 19.37 -9.20 -19.07
CA ALA A 95 20.16 -8.12 -19.66
C ALA A 95 20.09 -6.84 -18.83
N THR A 96 18.93 -6.48 -18.31
CA THR A 96 18.78 -5.28 -17.48
C THR A 96 19.42 -5.44 -16.11
N HIS A 97 19.26 -6.58 -15.42
CA HIS A 97 19.99 -6.80 -14.17
C HIS A 97 21.50 -6.87 -14.37
N ALA A 98 21.98 -7.57 -15.40
CA ALA A 98 23.40 -7.63 -15.74
C ALA A 98 23.94 -6.23 -16.07
N GLY A 99 23.23 -5.44 -16.88
CA GLY A 99 23.59 -4.07 -17.21
C GLY A 99 23.62 -3.14 -15.99
N GLY A 100 22.62 -3.24 -15.11
CA GLY A 100 22.55 -2.47 -13.87
C GLY A 100 23.70 -2.80 -12.91
N LEU A 101 24.02 -4.08 -12.74
CA LEU A 101 25.12 -4.54 -11.91
C LEU A 101 26.48 -4.21 -12.53
N TRP A 102 26.63 -4.30 -13.85
CA TRP A 102 27.84 -3.89 -14.57
C TRP A 102 28.09 -2.39 -14.42
N LEU A 103 27.06 -1.55 -14.57
CA LEU A 103 27.16 -0.12 -14.32
C LEU A 103 27.54 0.18 -12.87
N ARG A 104 26.94 -0.53 -11.91
CA ARG A 104 27.22 -0.35 -10.48
C ARG A 104 28.65 -0.74 -10.10
N PHE A 105 29.12 -1.91 -10.54
CA PHE A 105 30.35 -2.52 -10.03
C PHE A 105 31.55 -2.38 -10.96
N ALA A 106 31.37 -2.43 -12.28
CA ALA A 106 32.48 -2.35 -13.24
C ALA A 106 32.74 -0.92 -13.71
N ARG A 107 31.72 -0.05 -13.72
CA ARG A 107 31.84 1.35 -14.15
C ARG A 107 31.77 2.37 -13.02
N ASP A 108 31.55 1.91 -11.78
CA ASP A 108 31.28 2.74 -10.58
C ASP A 108 30.17 3.80 -10.79
N ALA A 109 29.29 3.56 -11.76
CA ALA A 109 28.19 4.44 -12.13
C ALA A 109 26.93 4.11 -11.33
N ARG A 110 27.03 4.13 -9.99
CA ARG A 110 25.99 3.63 -9.06
C ARG A 110 24.57 4.11 -9.37
N ARG A 111 24.39 5.40 -9.64
CA ARG A 111 23.06 5.99 -9.95
C ARG A 111 22.49 5.51 -11.28
N ALA A 112 23.31 5.40 -12.31
CA ALA A 112 22.89 4.85 -13.60
C ALA A 112 22.56 3.36 -13.45
N GLY A 113 23.38 2.62 -12.71
CA GLY A 113 23.13 1.23 -12.36
C GLY A 113 21.80 1.04 -11.62
N GLU A 114 21.41 1.94 -10.72
CA GLU A 114 20.11 1.90 -10.05
C GLU A 114 18.93 2.16 -10.98
N VAL A 115 19.06 3.08 -11.94
CA VAL A 115 18.01 3.31 -12.96
C VAL A 115 17.81 2.06 -13.82
N VAL A 116 18.90 1.41 -14.25
CA VAL A 116 18.82 0.18 -15.05
C VAL A 116 18.35 -1.02 -14.19
N THR A 117 18.71 -1.06 -12.91
CA THR A 117 18.19 -2.06 -11.97
C THR A 117 16.70 -1.87 -11.70
N LEU A 118 16.22 -0.62 -11.63
CA LEU A 118 14.79 -0.32 -11.56
C LEU A 118 14.05 -0.87 -12.79
N LEU A 119 14.63 -0.74 -13.99
CA LEU A 119 14.08 -1.39 -15.19
C LEU A 119 14.02 -2.91 -15.05
N GLY A 120 15.09 -3.54 -14.55
CA GLY A 120 15.10 -4.98 -14.29
C GLY A 120 13.98 -5.39 -13.33
N CYS A 121 13.79 -4.64 -12.25
CA CYS A 121 12.70 -4.86 -11.31
C CYS A 121 11.30 -4.71 -11.96
N LEU A 122 11.12 -3.76 -12.87
CA LEU A 122 9.85 -3.57 -13.60
C LEU A 122 9.62 -4.70 -14.61
N PHE A 123 10.65 -5.08 -15.36
CA PHE A 123 10.59 -6.19 -16.31
C PHE A 123 10.38 -7.53 -15.62
N TYR A 124 10.92 -7.73 -14.43
CA TYR A 124 10.62 -8.90 -13.61
C TYR A 124 9.12 -8.97 -13.29
N GLY A 125 8.53 -7.89 -12.76
CA GLY A 125 7.10 -7.83 -12.46
C GLY A 125 6.21 -8.09 -13.68
N ALA A 126 6.50 -7.41 -14.79
CA ALA A 126 5.80 -7.65 -16.05
C ALA A 126 6.03 -9.08 -16.58
N GLY A 127 7.22 -9.64 -16.39
CA GLY A 127 7.56 -11.02 -16.73
C GLY A 127 6.67 -12.02 -16.00
N ILE A 128 6.32 -11.77 -14.73
CA ILE A 128 5.37 -12.62 -13.99
C ILE A 128 4.02 -12.69 -14.73
N TRP A 129 3.50 -11.55 -15.21
CA TRP A 129 2.18 -11.50 -15.86
C TRP A 129 2.24 -12.06 -17.28
N LEU A 130 3.32 -11.79 -18.01
CA LEU A 130 3.51 -12.33 -19.35
C LEU A 130 3.67 -13.86 -19.32
N VAL A 131 4.38 -14.41 -18.32
CA VAL A 131 4.44 -15.86 -18.11
C VAL A 131 3.05 -16.41 -17.78
N ALA A 132 2.29 -15.73 -16.91
CA ALA A 132 0.91 -16.12 -16.61
C ALA A 132 0.03 -16.13 -17.86
N GLN A 133 0.18 -15.14 -18.74
CA GLN A 133 -0.55 -15.05 -20.00
C GLN A 133 -0.15 -16.17 -20.99
N VAL A 134 1.14 -16.45 -21.15
CA VAL A 134 1.68 -17.48 -22.07
C VAL A 134 1.14 -18.88 -21.75
N PHE A 135 0.91 -19.15 -20.47
CA PHE A 135 0.43 -20.44 -19.97
C PHE A 135 -1.03 -20.45 -19.55
N HIS A 136 -1.77 -19.36 -19.78
CA HIS A 136 -3.17 -19.21 -19.38
C HIS A 136 -3.41 -19.55 -17.90
N LEU A 137 -2.54 -19.03 -17.03
CA LEU A 137 -2.62 -19.29 -15.59
C LEU A 137 -3.80 -18.52 -15.00
N ASP A 138 -4.75 -19.25 -14.41
CA ASP A 138 -5.76 -18.69 -13.53
C ASP A 138 -5.30 -18.83 -12.07
N ALA A 139 -4.57 -17.81 -11.62
CA ALA A 139 -3.98 -17.73 -10.30
C ALA A 139 -4.58 -16.56 -9.50
N HIS A 140 -4.42 -16.63 -8.18
CA HIS A 140 -4.75 -15.54 -7.26
C HIS A 140 -3.89 -14.32 -7.56
N TRP A 141 -4.42 -13.37 -8.32
CA TRP A 141 -3.62 -12.28 -8.91
C TRP A 141 -2.86 -11.38 -7.91
N PRO A 142 -3.30 -11.15 -6.65
CA PRO A 142 -2.49 -10.41 -5.70
C PRO A 142 -1.14 -11.09 -5.41
N ASP A 143 -1.04 -12.43 -5.48
CA ASP A 143 0.21 -13.15 -5.25
C ASP A 143 1.34 -12.67 -6.16
N GLY A 144 0.99 -12.28 -7.39
CA GLY A 144 1.94 -11.73 -8.31
C GLY A 144 2.65 -10.50 -7.75
N PHE A 145 1.90 -9.57 -7.11
CA PHE A 145 2.48 -8.36 -6.53
C PHE A 145 3.35 -8.68 -5.31
N TRP A 146 3.01 -9.74 -4.58
CA TRP A 146 3.82 -10.24 -3.47
C TRP A 146 5.16 -10.79 -3.95
N TRP A 147 5.16 -11.66 -4.96
CA TRP A 147 6.39 -12.20 -5.58
C TRP A 147 7.23 -11.11 -6.23
N TRP A 148 6.56 -10.10 -6.79
CA TRP A 148 7.23 -8.92 -7.31
C TRP A 148 7.91 -8.13 -6.19
N ALA A 149 7.19 -7.78 -5.12
CA ALA A 149 7.76 -7.08 -3.97
C ALA A 149 8.94 -7.85 -3.38
N LEU A 150 8.79 -9.16 -3.14
CA LEU A 150 9.86 -10.01 -2.62
C LEU A 150 11.12 -9.95 -3.50
N GLY A 151 10.97 -10.01 -4.82
CA GLY A 151 12.09 -9.88 -5.75
C GLY A 151 12.76 -8.50 -5.73
N VAL A 152 12.00 -7.43 -5.47
CA VAL A 152 12.50 -6.04 -5.45
C VAL A 152 13.20 -5.68 -4.13
N LEU A 153 12.77 -6.28 -3.01
CA LEU A 153 13.27 -5.96 -1.67
C LEU A 153 14.81 -5.92 -1.56
N PRO A 154 15.58 -6.91 -2.04
CA PRO A 154 17.03 -6.87 -1.91
C PRO A 154 17.69 -5.71 -2.66
N PHE A 155 17.15 -5.33 -3.82
CA PHE A 155 17.62 -4.18 -4.60
C PHE A 155 17.25 -2.86 -3.92
N ALA A 156 16.09 -2.80 -3.24
CA ALA A 156 15.75 -1.66 -2.39
C ALA A 156 16.72 -1.53 -1.21
N LEU A 157 17.08 -2.63 -0.55
CA LEU A 157 18.04 -2.61 0.59
C LEU A 157 19.47 -2.24 0.16
N ALA A 158 19.88 -2.61 -1.06
CA ALA A 158 21.18 -2.27 -1.63
C ALA A 158 21.25 -0.89 -2.28
N GLY A 159 20.10 -0.36 -2.71
CA GLY A 159 19.99 0.95 -3.36
C GLY A 159 20.41 2.10 -2.44
N GLU A 160 20.81 3.21 -3.04
CA GLU A 160 21.13 4.47 -2.37
C GLU A 160 20.10 5.56 -2.71
N THR A 161 19.30 5.38 -3.77
CA THR A 161 18.25 6.32 -4.18
C THR A 161 16.86 5.88 -3.76
N LEU A 162 15.91 6.81 -3.77
CA LEU A 162 14.51 6.53 -3.44
C LEU A 162 13.74 5.83 -4.56
N LEU A 163 14.32 5.65 -5.76
CA LEU A 163 13.58 5.17 -6.93
C LEU A 163 13.02 3.75 -6.71
N ILE A 164 13.87 2.81 -6.32
CA ILE A 164 13.47 1.42 -6.07
C ILE A 164 12.56 1.34 -4.83
N HIS A 165 12.78 2.20 -3.84
CA HIS A 165 11.89 2.32 -2.68
C HIS A 165 10.48 2.79 -3.06
N CYS A 166 10.34 3.70 -4.04
CA CYS A 166 9.03 4.12 -4.54
C CYS A 166 8.28 2.95 -5.18
N LEU A 167 8.96 2.18 -6.04
CA LEU A 167 8.38 0.97 -6.63
C LEU A 167 7.96 -0.02 -5.52
N TYR A 168 8.88 -0.34 -4.61
CA TYR A 168 8.62 -1.31 -3.55
C TYR A 168 7.48 -0.91 -2.62
N ALA A 169 7.43 0.35 -2.18
CA ALA A 169 6.33 0.86 -1.36
C ALA A 169 4.99 0.81 -2.11
N GLY A 170 4.99 1.14 -3.41
CA GLY A 170 3.82 1.00 -4.29
C GLY A 170 3.33 -0.45 -4.37
N LEU A 171 4.25 -1.40 -4.60
CA LEU A 171 3.92 -2.83 -4.67
C LEU A 171 3.29 -3.34 -3.37
N LEU A 172 3.85 -2.99 -2.22
CA LEU A 172 3.28 -3.38 -0.92
C LEU A 172 1.88 -2.79 -0.69
N ALA A 173 1.67 -1.53 -1.06
CA ALA A 173 0.37 -0.88 -0.93
C ALA A 173 -0.69 -1.48 -1.86
N THR A 174 -0.33 -1.70 -3.12
CA THR A 174 -1.20 -2.34 -4.12
C THR A 174 -1.54 -3.76 -3.72
N TRP A 175 -0.56 -4.56 -3.31
CA TRP A 175 -0.79 -5.92 -2.85
C TRP A 175 -1.71 -5.97 -1.63
N ALA A 176 -1.43 -5.19 -0.59
CA ALA A 176 -2.28 -5.17 0.61
C ALA A 176 -3.71 -4.73 0.31
N GLY A 177 -3.89 -3.74 -0.57
CA GLY A 177 -5.20 -3.29 -1.03
C GLY A 177 -5.95 -4.36 -1.81
N ALA A 178 -5.28 -4.96 -2.80
CA ALA A 178 -5.83 -6.03 -3.63
C ALA A 178 -6.25 -7.24 -2.79
N GLU A 179 -5.37 -7.69 -1.90
CA GLU A 179 -5.55 -8.85 -1.05
C GLU A 179 -6.71 -8.65 -0.05
N ILE A 180 -6.72 -7.52 0.66
CA ILE A 180 -7.71 -7.31 1.72
C ILE A 180 -9.09 -6.94 1.15
N LEU A 181 -9.14 -6.06 0.15
CA LEU A 181 -10.41 -5.60 -0.41
C LEU A 181 -11.03 -6.63 -1.36
N GLY A 182 -10.20 -7.38 -2.10
CA GLY A 182 -10.66 -8.42 -3.03
C GLY A 182 -10.95 -9.76 -2.35
N TYR A 183 -10.18 -10.12 -1.32
CA TYR A 183 -10.13 -11.50 -0.82
C TYR A 183 -10.15 -11.60 0.71
N ARG A 184 -11.01 -10.79 1.34
CA ARG A 184 -11.24 -10.73 2.80
C ARG A 184 -11.60 -12.05 3.50
N HIS A 185 -11.81 -13.15 2.79
CA HIS A 185 -12.24 -14.46 3.31
C HIS A 185 -11.14 -15.53 3.34
N LEU A 186 -9.96 -15.26 2.75
CA LEU A 186 -8.87 -16.24 2.63
C LEU A 186 -7.99 -16.30 3.89
N GLY A 187 -8.37 -17.12 4.88
CA GLY A 187 -7.56 -17.31 6.10
C GLY A 187 -6.24 -18.07 5.87
N ALA A 188 -5.14 -17.60 6.47
CA ALA A 188 -3.87 -18.30 6.63
C ALA A 188 -3.69 -18.80 8.07
N TRP A 189 -3.10 -19.98 8.26
CA TRP A 189 -2.80 -20.52 9.58
C TRP A 189 -1.47 -19.96 10.10
N LEU A 190 -1.46 -19.45 11.35
CA LEU A 190 -0.21 -19.09 12.04
C LEU A 190 -0.24 -19.62 13.48
N PHE A 191 0.90 -20.15 13.92
CA PHE A 191 1.31 -20.53 15.29
C PHE A 191 0.20 -20.75 16.35
N TRP A 192 0.14 -21.96 16.93
CA TRP A 192 -0.79 -22.36 18.03
C TRP A 192 -2.29 -22.31 17.69
N GLY A 193 -2.62 -22.45 16.40
CA GLY A 193 -4.00 -22.68 15.96
C GLY A 193 -4.86 -21.42 15.78
N TRP A 194 -4.24 -20.26 15.66
CA TRP A 194 -4.94 -19.01 15.37
C TRP A 194 -5.09 -18.85 13.85
N GLN A 195 -6.33 -18.76 13.37
CA GLN A 195 -6.61 -18.37 11.98
C GLN A 195 -6.29 -16.89 11.81
N VAL A 196 -5.25 -16.59 11.03
CA VAL A 196 -4.95 -15.24 10.59
C VAL A 196 -5.79 -14.98 9.34
N PRO A 197 -6.71 -14.01 9.32
CA PRO A 197 -7.77 -14.02 8.32
C PRO A 197 -7.36 -13.75 6.86
N ASN A 198 -6.09 -13.43 6.56
CA ASN A 198 -5.65 -13.01 5.22
C ASN A 198 -4.11 -13.12 4.98
N GLY A 199 -3.63 -13.34 3.74
CA GLY A 199 -2.20 -13.34 3.39
C GLY A 199 -1.48 -12.00 3.63
N ALA A 200 -2.25 -10.91 3.75
CA ALA A 200 -1.80 -9.54 3.97
C ALA A 200 -0.97 -9.34 5.24
N TYR A 201 -1.03 -10.23 6.24
CA TYR A 201 -0.19 -10.11 7.43
C TYR A 201 1.30 -10.34 7.15
N SER A 202 1.64 -11.00 6.02
CA SER A 202 3.02 -11.07 5.55
C SER A 202 3.59 -9.71 5.11
N LEU A 203 2.75 -8.65 5.02
CA LEU A 203 3.21 -7.27 4.78
C LEU A 203 4.29 -6.86 5.79
N LEU A 204 4.12 -7.19 7.07
CA LEU A 204 5.06 -6.78 8.10
C LEU A 204 6.44 -7.40 7.87
N VAL A 205 6.49 -8.65 7.40
CA VAL A 205 7.76 -9.34 7.08
C VAL A 205 8.50 -8.63 5.95
N LEU A 206 7.77 -8.18 4.92
CA LEU A 206 8.35 -7.46 3.78
C LEU A 206 8.65 -5.99 4.12
N TRP A 207 7.84 -5.36 4.96
CA TRP A 207 7.94 -3.95 5.31
C TRP A 207 9.05 -3.66 6.34
N LEU A 208 9.23 -4.52 7.34
CA LEU A 208 10.16 -4.30 8.46
C LEU A 208 11.62 -4.08 8.01
N PRO A 209 12.21 -4.91 7.11
CA PRO A 209 13.57 -4.69 6.65
C PRO A 209 13.75 -3.35 5.94
N ALA A 210 12.76 -2.97 5.12
CA ALA A 210 12.72 -1.72 4.39
C ALA A 210 12.61 -0.49 5.31
N MET A 211 11.76 -0.56 6.34
CA MET A 211 11.64 0.49 7.35
C MET A 211 12.90 0.59 8.22
N ALA A 212 13.47 -0.54 8.64
CA ALA A 212 14.73 -0.58 9.39
C ALA A 212 15.86 0.08 8.59
N TRP A 213 15.95 -0.21 7.29
CA TRP A 213 16.88 0.45 6.38
C TRP A 213 16.66 1.96 6.33
N ALA A 214 15.41 2.42 6.23
CA ALA A 214 15.08 3.85 6.15
C ALA A 214 15.52 4.62 7.41
N TYR A 215 15.31 4.04 8.59
CA TYR A 215 15.76 4.60 9.86
C TYR A 215 17.28 4.59 10.00
N ARG A 216 17.93 3.47 9.65
CA ARG A 216 19.39 3.34 9.68
C ARG A 216 20.08 4.36 8.77
N ARG A 217 19.55 4.57 7.56
CA ARG A 217 20.03 5.59 6.61
C ARG A 217 19.62 7.01 6.99
N ARG A 218 18.83 7.20 8.06
CA ARG A 218 18.27 8.49 8.49
C ARG A 218 17.56 9.22 7.34
N SER A 219 16.91 8.45 6.46
CA SER A 219 16.27 8.95 5.25
C SER A 219 14.82 9.26 5.53
N ALA A 220 14.53 10.53 5.87
CA ALA A 220 13.16 11.01 6.02
C ALA A 220 12.31 10.76 4.75
N GLY A 221 12.93 10.78 3.56
CA GLY A 221 12.25 10.45 2.30
C GLY A 221 11.78 9.00 2.26
N ALA A 222 12.65 8.04 2.62
CA ALA A 222 12.28 6.63 2.63
C ALA A 222 11.25 6.31 3.73
N VAL A 223 11.39 6.92 4.92
CA VAL A 223 10.36 6.83 5.97
C VAL A 223 9.02 7.36 5.46
N SER A 224 9.02 8.45 4.68
CA SER A 224 7.82 9.02 4.07
C SER A 224 7.14 8.12 3.04
N LEU A 225 7.84 7.13 2.49
CA LEU A 225 7.26 6.12 1.60
C LEU A 225 6.64 4.97 2.40
N TYR A 226 7.29 4.52 3.47
CA TYR A 226 6.88 3.31 4.19
C TYR A 226 5.88 3.53 5.32
N VAL A 227 5.90 4.70 5.96
CA VAL A 227 4.91 5.07 6.97
C VAL A 227 3.46 5.01 6.44
N PRO A 228 3.11 5.59 5.27
CA PRO A 228 1.75 5.49 4.75
C PRO A 228 1.37 4.05 4.33
N VAL A 229 2.33 3.20 3.92
CA VAL A 229 2.07 1.79 3.62
C VAL A 229 1.60 1.04 4.86
N LEU A 230 2.23 1.27 6.02
CA LEU A 230 1.79 0.67 7.28
C LEU A 230 0.44 1.24 7.71
N ALA A 231 0.23 2.56 7.59
CA ALA A 231 -1.05 3.19 7.93
C ALA A 231 -2.20 2.65 7.06
N TRP A 232 -1.95 2.46 5.76
CA TRP A 232 -2.85 1.81 4.82
C TRP A 232 -3.19 0.39 5.26
N TRP A 233 -2.17 -0.44 5.55
CA TRP A 233 -2.38 -1.81 6.00
C TRP A 233 -3.18 -1.91 7.30
N ILE A 234 -2.89 -1.05 8.30
CA ILE A 234 -3.64 -1.00 9.58
C ILE A 234 -5.10 -0.61 9.32
N THR A 235 -5.32 0.42 8.50
CA THR A 235 -6.67 0.89 8.16
C THR A 235 -7.48 -0.21 7.48
N LEU A 236 -6.85 -0.94 6.57
CA LEU A 236 -7.49 -2.03 5.84
C LEU A 236 -7.94 -3.19 6.74
N GLN A 237 -7.37 -3.35 7.94
CA GLN A 237 -7.80 -4.41 8.87
C GLN A 237 -9.27 -4.26 9.29
N SER A 238 -9.80 -3.04 9.28
CA SER A 238 -11.23 -2.80 9.49
C SER A 238 -12.10 -3.61 8.53
N PHE A 239 -11.67 -3.79 7.28
CA PHE A 239 -12.40 -4.54 6.27
C PHE A 239 -12.27 -6.06 6.44
N VAL A 240 -11.11 -6.52 6.91
CA VAL A 240 -10.88 -7.92 7.26
C VAL A 240 -11.78 -8.33 8.42
N TRP A 241 -11.88 -7.46 9.44
CA TRP A 241 -12.68 -7.69 10.63
C TRP A 241 -14.17 -7.34 10.43
N ARG A 242 -14.59 -7.01 9.21
CA ARG A 242 -15.99 -6.62 8.87
C ARG A 242 -16.50 -5.41 9.64
N PHE A 243 -15.60 -4.52 10.03
CA PHE A 243 -15.87 -3.21 10.62
C PHE A 243 -15.70 -2.09 9.58
N ASP A 244 -16.15 -2.32 8.34
CA ASP A 244 -15.98 -1.41 7.20
C ASP A 244 -16.40 0.04 7.54
N TRP A 245 -17.51 0.19 8.26
CA TRP A 245 -18.06 1.48 8.67
C TRP A 245 -17.23 2.21 9.74
N GLN A 246 -16.35 1.48 10.46
CA GLN A 246 -15.45 2.07 11.46
C GLN A 246 -14.09 2.48 10.89
N ALA A 247 -13.82 2.19 9.61
CA ALA A 247 -12.55 2.48 8.97
C ALA A 247 -12.10 3.93 9.18
N ILE A 248 -13.03 4.89 9.14
CA ILE A 248 -12.73 6.31 9.32
C ILE A 248 -12.28 6.68 10.74
N TYR A 249 -12.77 6.00 11.77
CA TYR A 249 -12.27 6.16 13.14
C TYR A 249 -10.87 5.57 13.27
N ILE A 250 -10.60 4.44 12.63
CA ILE A 250 -9.25 3.84 12.60
C ILE A 250 -8.27 4.75 11.87
N ILE A 251 -8.66 5.36 10.74
CA ILE A 251 -7.84 6.36 10.02
C ILE A 251 -7.46 7.52 10.94
N GLY A 252 -8.44 8.10 11.64
CA GLY A 252 -8.21 9.21 12.56
C GLY A 252 -7.27 8.83 13.72
N ALA A 253 -7.46 7.63 14.28
CA ALA A 253 -6.62 7.11 15.35
C ALA A 253 -5.18 6.82 14.90
N VAL A 254 -4.99 6.21 13.72
CA VAL A 254 -3.67 6.01 13.10
C VAL A 254 -2.99 7.36 12.88
N GLY A 255 -3.74 8.36 12.41
CA GLY A 255 -3.26 9.74 12.29
C GLY A 255 -2.75 10.31 13.61
N ALA A 256 -3.52 10.13 14.70
CA ALA A 256 -3.14 10.57 16.04
C ALA A 256 -1.88 9.84 16.56
N VAL A 257 -1.78 8.52 16.37
CA VAL A 257 -0.58 7.72 16.72
C VAL A 257 0.65 8.26 16.00
N MET A 258 0.52 8.56 14.70
CA MET A 258 1.63 9.08 13.92
C MET A 258 2.07 10.47 14.40
N LEU A 259 1.13 11.35 14.75
CA LEU A 259 1.44 12.62 15.38
C LEU A 259 2.16 12.44 16.73
N ALA A 260 1.74 11.45 17.53
CA ALA A 260 2.43 11.12 18.78
C ALA A 260 3.88 10.66 18.53
N ILE A 261 4.10 9.76 17.56
CA ILE A 261 5.44 9.31 17.15
C ILE A 261 6.28 10.51 16.68
N ALA A 262 5.70 11.43 15.93
CA ALA A 262 6.37 12.66 15.51
C ALA A 262 6.84 13.52 16.70
N GLU A 263 5.98 13.76 17.69
CA GLU A 263 6.32 14.57 18.87
C GLU A 263 7.33 13.89 19.81
N ASN A 264 7.49 12.57 19.69
CA ASN A 264 8.54 11.82 20.38
C ASN A 264 9.95 12.05 19.78
N HIS A 265 10.04 12.65 18.60
CA HIS A 265 11.32 13.09 18.05
C HIS A 265 11.76 14.42 18.68
N ARG A 266 13.07 14.61 18.83
CA ARG A 266 13.62 15.91 19.29
C ARG A 266 13.21 17.04 18.33
N PRO A 267 12.93 18.27 18.83
CA PRO A 267 12.67 19.42 17.99
C PRO A 267 13.72 19.58 16.89
N GLY A 268 13.28 19.85 15.66
CA GLY A 268 14.16 19.97 14.49
C GLY A 268 14.57 18.65 13.83
N ASN A 269 14.33 17.48 14.42
CA ASN A 269 14.68 16.19 13.80
C ASN A 269 13.88 15.96 12.50
N ARG A 270 14.59 15.67 11.40
CA ARG A 270 13.97 15.44 10.08
C ARG A 270 13.15 14.17 10.02
N MET A 271 13.44 13.18 10.88
CA MET A 271 12.70 11.92 10.95
C MET A 271 11.29 12.09 11.51
N ALA A 272 10.99 13.20 12.19
CA ALA A 272 9.63 13.55 12.63
C ALA A 272 8.71 13.94 11.47
N VAL A 273 9.29 14.48 10.39
CA VAL A 273 8.53 15.13 9.31
C VAL A 273 7.55 14.18 8.61
N PRO A 274 7.94 12.95 8.22
CA PRO A 274 7.01 11.99 7.62
C PRO A 274 5.80 11.69 8.49
N TYR A 275 6.03 11.46 9.78
CA TYR A 275 4.97 11.15 10.75
C TYR A 275 4.04 12.34 10.98
N ARG A 276 4.57 13.57 11.05
CA ARG A 276 3.74 14.77 11.14
C ARG A 276 2.90 14.95 9.88
N PHE A 277 3.51 14.84 8.70
CA PHE A 277 2.81 15.06 7.44
C PHE A 277 1.65 14.08 7.26
N TRP A 278 1.94 12.77 7.32
CA TRP A 278 0.92 11.74 7.14
C TRP A 278 -0.04 11.67 8.33
N GLY A 279 0.44 11.88 9.55
CA GLY A 279 -0.40 11.90 10.75
C GLY A 279 -1.43 13.03 10.70
N THR A 280 -1.00 14.23 10.31
CA THR A 280 -1.90 15.35 10.04
C THR A 280 -2.84 15.03 8.89
N ALA A 281 -2.36 14.48 7.77
CA ALA A 281 -3.22 14.17 6.62
C ALA A 281 -4.35 13.18 6.98
N LEU A 282 -4.04 12.12 7.71
CA LEU A 282 -5.01 11.12 8.15
C LEU A 282 -5.97 11.67 9.22
N ALA A 283 -5.45 12.35 10.24
CA ALA A 283 -6.28 12.93 11.29
C ALA A 283 -7.20 14.03 10.75
N ALA A 284 -6.65 14.95 9.95
CA ALA A 284 -7.43 16.00 9.31
C ALA A 284 -8.49 15.42 8.36
N GLY A 285 -8.10 14.47 7.51
CA GLY A 285 -9.01 13.82 6.57
C GLY A 285 -10.16 13.08 7.28
N ALA A 286 -9.89 12.36 8.37
CA ALA A 286 -10.91 11.66 9.14
C ALA A 286 -11.87 12.60 9.87
N LEU A 287 -11.37 13.72 10.41
CA LEU A 287 -12.18 14.69 11.15
C LEU A 287 -13.17 15.43 10.24
N VAL A 288 -12.85 15.64 8.96
CA VAL A 288 -13.71 16.39 8.04
C VAL A 288 -15.10 15.74 7.93
N PRO A 289 -15.29 14.46 7.56
CA PRO A 289 -16.61 13.83 7.56
C PRO A 289 -17.25 13.77 8.95
N MET A 290 -16.46 13.45 10.00
CA MET A 290 -16.96 13.40 11.39
C MET A 290 -17.46 14.74 11.92
N SER A 291 -17.13 15.85 11.26
CA SER A 291 -17.60 17.19 11.62
C SER A 291 -19.03 17.48 11.17
N PHE A 292 -19.68 16.59 10.41
CA PHE A 292 -21.05 16.75 9.92
C PHE A 292 -22.01 15.78 10.61
N GLY A 293 -23.18 16.26 11.03
CA GLY A 293 -24.21 15.41 11.65
C GLY A 293 -24.69 14.29 10.71
N GLY A 294 -24.83 14.60 9.41
CA GLY A 294 -25.26 13.65 8.38
C GLY A 294 -24.33 12.44 8.22
N PHE A 295 -23.04 12.56 8.59
CA PHE A 295 -22.13 11.41 8.62
C PHE A 295 -22.60 10.35 9.63
N TYR A 296 -23.00 10.75 10.85
CA TYR A 296 -23.48 9.83 11.87
C TYR A 296 -24.85 9.24 11.52
N GLU A 297 -25.72 10.02 10.87
CA GLU A 297 -27.00 9.53 10.33
C GLU A 297 -26.78 8.46 9.25
N SER A 298 -25.83 8.67 8.35
CA SER A 298 -25.48 7.68 7.32
C SER A 298 -24.88 6.41 7.93
N THR A 299 -24.03 6.55 8.95
CA THR A 299 -23.40 5.42 9.66
C THR A 299 -24.46 4.55 10.35
N LYS A 300 -25.48 5.17 10.94
CA LYS A 300 -26.65 4.49 11.53
C LYS A 300 -27.41 3.67 10.49
N TYR A 301 -27.61 4.23 9.29
CA TYR A 301 -28.27 3.50 8.20
C TYR A 301 -27.47 2.25 7.80
N TRP A 302 -26.15 2.38 7.63
CA TRP A 302 -25.27 1.26 7.29
C TRP A 302 -25.27 0.16 8.35
N TYR A 303 -25.14 0.52 9.63
CA TYR A 303 -25.15 -0.42 10.75
C TYR A 303 -26.44 -1.25 10.78
N ARG A 304 -27.60 -0.60 10.67
CA ARG A 304 -28.92 -1.28 10.71
C ARG A 304 -29.13 -2.32 9.61
N HIS A 305 -28.52 -2.13 8.43
CA HIS A 305 -28.77 -2.99 7.27
C HIS A 305 -27.66 -4.03 7.03
N HIS A 306 -26.49 -3.88 7.65
CA HIS A 306 -25.31 -4.71 7.37
C HIS A 306 -24.69 -5.37 8.62
N ALA A 307 -25.24 -5.19 9.82
CA ALA A 307 -24.77 -5.84 11.04
C ALA A 307 -25.24 -7.32 11.10
N TRP A 308 -24.39 -8.23 10.63
CA TRP A 308 -24.51 -9.65 10.94
C TRP A 308 -23.85 -9.84 12.32
N ALA A 309 -24.69 -9.95 13.35
CA ALA A 309 -24.36 -10.09 14.77
C ALA A 309 -23.74 -8.84 15.45
N SER A 310 -24.48 -8.34 16.45
CA SER A 310 -24.02 -7.49 17.53
C SER A 310 -22.91 -8.20 18.33
N ASP A 311 -21.65 -7.89 18.08
CA ASP A 311 -20.52 -8.48 18.79
C ASP A 311 -19.74 -7.38 19.56
N PRO A 312 -19.45 -7.56 20.88
CA PRO A 312 -18.66 -6.65 21.73
C PRO A 312 -17.27 -6.24 21.21
N SER A 313 -16.85 -6.74 20.05
CA SER A 313 -15.54 -6.57 19.43
C SER A 313 -15.25 -5.15 18.92
N ALA A 314 -16.27 -4.37 18.55
CA ALA A 314 -16.12 -2.94 18.19
C ALA A 314 -15.57 -2.09 19.37
N PHE A 315 -16.02 -2.40 20.59
CA PHE A 315 -15.55 -1.78 21.82
C PHE A 315 -14.10 -2.17 22.13
N ALA A 316 -13.73 -3.42 21.86
CA ALA A 316 -12.38 -3.95 22.06
C ALA A 316 -11.34 -3.32 21.12
N VAL A 317 -11.70 -2.98 19.87
CA VAL A 317 -10.79 -2.32 18.93
C VAL A 317 -10.51 -0.87 19.34
N GLY A 318 -11.53 -0.12 19.78
CA GLY A 318 -11.35 1.23 20.35
C GLY A 318 -10.48 1.21 21.61
N LEU A 319 -10.67 0.23 22.49
CA LEU A 319 -9.84 -0.02 23.68
C LEU A 319 -8.42 -0.45 23.33
N ALA A 320 -8.23 -1.30 22.31
CA ALA A 320 -6.91 -1.73 21.86
C ALA A 320 -6.13 -0.57 21.23
N VAL A 321 -6.80 0.31 20.48
CA VAL A 321 -6.21 1.55 19.96
C VAL A 321 -5.80 2.48 21.10
N LEU A 322 -6.66 2.68 22.11
CA LEU A 322 -6.31 3.46 23.32
C LEU A 322 -5.17 2.80 24.12
N ALA A 323 -5.13 1.48 24.20
CA ALA A 323 -4.08 0.72 24.89
C ALA A 323 -2.75 0.79 24.13
N LEU A 324 -2.75 0.68 22.80
CA LEU A 324 -1.55 0.82 21.96
C LEU A 324 -1.02 2.26 21.97
N ILE A 325 -1.91 3.24 22.02
CA ILE A 325 -1.57 4.64 22.22
C ILE A 325 -0.93 4.81 23.61
N ALA A 326 -1.54 4.28 24.67
CA ALA A 326 -1.00 4.31 26.03
C ALA A 326 0.35 3.57 26.17
N ILE A 327 0.54 2.44 25.48
CA ILE A 327 1.78 1.65 25.48
C ILE A 327 2.87 2.35 24.66
N ALA A 328 2.53 2.99 23.53
CA ALA A 328 3.45 3.83 22.77
C ALA A 328 3.88 5.06 23.60
N PHE A 329 2.99 5.62 24.42
CA PHE A 329 3.31 6.67 25.38
C PHE A 329 4.22 6.19 26.51
N ALA A 330 3.92 5.05 27.13
CA ALA A 330 4.68 4.48 28.23
C ALA A 330 6.10 4.02 27.80
N SER A 331 6.23 3.42 26.62
CA SER A 331 7.52 2.93 26.10
C SER A 331 8.47 4.08 25.77
N VAL A 332 7.99 5.19 25.20
CA VAL A 332 8.84 6.36 24.93
C VAL A 332 9.25 7.08 26.22
N ALA A 333 8.40 7.07 27.25
CA ALA A 333 8.74 7.56 28.58
C ALA A 333 9.82 6.72 29.29
N LEU A 334 9.88 5.40 29.01
CA LEU A 334 10.86 4.48 29.58
C LEU A 334 12.22 4.49 28.85
N PHE A 335 12.23 4.71 27.52
CA PHE A 335 13.45 4.62 26.70
C PHE A 335 14.21 5.95 26.49
N ARG A 336 13.65 7.11 26.90
CA ARG A 336 14.44 8.34 27.06
C ARG A 336 15.17 8.30 28.42
N SER A 337 16.32 7.65 28.50
CA SER A 337 17.24 7.68 29.66
C SER A 337 18.40 8.68 29.39
N GLN A 338 19.04 9.43 30.31
CA GLN A 338 19.07 9.52 31.79
C GLN A 338 19.32 11.00 32.21
N ALA A 339 18.96 11.35 33.47
CA ALA A 339 19.11 12.63 34.20
C ALA A 339 17.91 13.61 34.16
N GLY A 340 17.30 13.88 35.33
CA GLY A 340 16.26 14.92 35.53
C GLY A 340 15.11 14.51 36.47
N ASP A 341 14.37 15.48 37.02
CA ASP A 341 13.19 15.25 37.88
C ASP A 341 12.05 14.54 37.12
N PRO A 342 11.52 13.39 37.62
CA PRO A 342 10.38 12.70 37.03
C PRO A 342 9.15 13.57 36.79
N SER A 343 8.86 14.54 37.67
CA SER A 343 7.66 15.38 37.59
C SER A 343 7.70 16.36 36.42
N ALA A 344 8.89 16.95 36.17
CA ALA A 344 9.14 17.83 35.03
C ALA A 344 9.00 17.09 33.70
N ARG A 345 9.45 15.83 33.64
CA ARG A 345 9.34 14.97 32.44
C ARG A 345 7.90 14.68 32.07
N VAL A 346 7.07 14.31 33.06
CA VAL A 346 5.64 14.06 32.83
C VAL A 346 4.96 15.32 32.32
N ARG A 347 5.29 16.49 32.89
CA ARG A 347 4.73 17.78 32.46
C ARG A 347 5.14 18.14 31.04
N GLU A 348 6.40 17.93 30.66
CA GLU A 348 6.91 18.16 29.31
C GLU A 348 6.27 17.19 28.29
N MET A 349 6.15 15.92 28.66
CA MET A 349 5.47 14.90 27.85
C MET A 349 4.01 15.27 27.60
N LEU A 350 3.25 15.60 28.64
CA LEU A 350 1.85 16.02 28.51
C LEU A 350 1.72 17.28 27.66
N ARG A 351 2.63 18.25 27.79
CA ARG A 351 2.67 19.45 26.94
C ARG A 351 3.01 19.16 25.48
N ALA A 352 3.79 18.13 25.19
CA ALA A 352 4.08 17.73 23.81
C ALA A 352 2.93 16.91 23.21
N GLN A 353 2.25 16.10 24.02
CA GLN A 353 1.36 15.04 23.56
C GLN A 353 -0.14 15.34 23.73
N TRP A 354 -0.52 16.48 24.33
CA TRP A 354 -1.93 16.82 24.55
C TRP A 354 -2.77 16.80 23.27
N LEU A 355 -2.24 17.23 22.12
CA LEU A 355 -3.01 17.20 20.87
C LEU A 355 -3.15 15.77 20.34
N PRO A 356 -2.09 14.98 20.10
CA PRO A 356 -2.25 13.58 19.70
C PRO A 356 -3.22 12.80 20.61
N LEU A 357 -3.12 13.01 21.93
CA LEU A 357 -4.06 12.45 22.92
C LEU A 357 -5.49 12.95 22.74
N GLY A 358 -5.68 14.25 22.57
CA GLY A 358 -7.00 14.85 22.35
C GLY A 358 -7.66 14.40 21.05
N LEU A 359 -6.87 14.23 19.98
CA LEU A 359 -7.33 13.68 18.70
C LEU A 359 -7.73 12.22 18.83
N ALA A 360 -6.87 11.41 19.46
CA ALA A 360 -7.18 10.02 19.74
C ALA A 360 -8.46 9.89 20.58
N PHE A 361 -8.59 10.70 21.62
CA PHE A 361 -9.80 10.74 22.45
C PHE A 361 -11.03 11.15 21.64
N ALA A 362 -10.97 12.22 20.85
CA ALA A 362 -12.11 12.69 20.07
C ALA A 362 -12.58 11.66 19.04
N VAL A 363 -11.64 11.02 18.34
CA VAL A 363 -11.94 9.98 17.34
C VAL A 363 -12.50 8.72 18.00
N THR A 364 -11.90 8.27 19.10
CA THR A 364 -12.42 7.11 19.84
C THR A 364 -13.77 7.41 20.47
N PHE A 365 -13.96 8.60 21.04
CA PHE A 365 -15.24 9.05 21.56
C PHE A 365 -16.31 9.05 20.46
N ALA A 366 -16.00 9.57 19.27
CA ALA A 366 -16.92 9.55 18.14
C ALA A 366 -17.29 8.13 17.69
N GLY A 367 -16.32 7.22 17.64
CA GLY A 367 -16.54 5.80 17.31
C GLY A 367 -17.35 5.06 18.36
N VAL A 368 -17.02 5.23 19.64
CA VAL A 368 -17.76 4.64 20.78
C VAL A 368 -19.16 5.24 20.86
N TRP A 369 -19.34 6.53 20.61
CA TRP A 369 -20.67 7.15 20.57
C TRP A 369 -21.53 6.58 19.45
N ALA A 370 -20.94 6.41 18.26
CA ALA A 370 -21.62 5.79 17.13
C ALA A 370 -21.99 4.31 17.40
N ALA A 371 -21.20 3.59 18.19
CA ALA A 371 -21.43 2.18 18.54
C ALA A 371 -22.32 1.96 19.78
N GLY A 372 -22.20 2.82 20.79
CA GLY A 372 -22.72 2.61 22.15
C GLY A 372 -24.20 2.95 22.33
N HIS A 373 -24.76 3.79 21.45
CA HIS A 373 -26.17 4.21 21.54
C HIS A 373 -27.17 3.09 21.16
N ASP A 374 -26.69 1.91 20.79
CA ASP A 374 -27.48 0.70 20.53
C ASP A 374 -27.34 -0.40 21.61
N PHE A 375 -26.56 -0.19 22.69
CA PHE A 375 -26.60 -1.04 23.88
C PHE A 375 -27.83 -0.70 24.75
N GLY A 376 -29.03 -1.08 24.27
CA GLY A 376 -30.22 -1.21 25.11
C GLY A 376 -31.47 -0.43 24.72
N ASN A 377 -31.46 0.39 23.66
CA ASN A 377 -32.69 1.08 23.23
C ASN A 377 -32.76 1.31 21.71
N THR A 378 -33.32 0.36 20.98
CA THR A 378 -33.48 0.37 19.51
C THR A 378 -34.36 1.52 18.97
N LYS A 379 -34.98 2.31 19.85
CA LYS A 379 -35.84 3.46 19.52
C LYS A 379 -35.26 4.83 19.88
N ALA A 380 -34.08 4.92 20.48
CA ALA A 380 -33.50 6.22 20.83
C ALA A 380 -32.96 6.93 19.58
N ASP A 381 -33.40 8.16 19.35
CA ASP A 381 -32.78 9.03 18.36
C ASP A 381 -31.31 9.25 18.73
N THR A 382 -30.42 8.94 17.78
CA THR A 382 -28.99 9.05 18.00
C THR A 382 -28.64 10.52 17.94
N ASN A 383 -28.38 11.12 19.12
CA ASN A 383 -27.97 12.51 19.17
C ASN A 383 -26.58 12.63 18.53
N TRP A 384 -26.51 13.08 17.28
CA TRP A 384 -25.25 13.27 16.56
C TRP A 384 -24.48 14.51 17.02
N ILE A 385 -25.08 15.37 17.85
CA ILE A 385 -24.49 16.63 18.28
C ILE A 385 -23.19 16.43 19.06
N PRO A 386 -23.10 15.56 20.10
CA PRO A 386 -21.87 15.40 20.87
C PRO A 386 -20.64 14.93 20.07
N PRO A 387 -20.70 13.87 19.24
CA PRO A 387 -19.52 13.45 18.48
C PRO A 387 -19.19 14.45 17.35
N THR A 388 -20.19 15.13 16.78
CA THR A 388 -19.99 16.22 15.81
C THR A 388 -19.27 17.41 16.45
N ALA A 389 -19.68 17.82 17.65
CA ALA A 389 -19.04 18.90 18.40
C ALA A 389 -17.60 18.53 18.76
N ALA A 390 -17.36 17.31 19.25
CA ALA A 390 -16.02 16.81 19.56
C ALA A 390 -15.09 16.84 18.33
N ALA A 391 -15.58 16.40 17.17
CA ALA A 391 -14.83 16.45 15.92
C ALA A 391 -14.49 17.91 15.52
N ASN A 392 -15.44 18.83 15.62
CA ASN A 392 -15.20 20.25 15.31
C ASN A 392 -14.19 20.91 16.25
N ILE A 393 -14.26 20.62 17.55
CA ILE A 393 -13.26 21.08 18.53
C ILE A 393 -11.88 20.51 18.19
N ALA A 394 -11.80 19.23 17.85
CA ALA A 394 -10.57 18.57 17.42
C ALA A 394 -9.98 19.18 16.14
N MET A 395 -10.83 19.54 15.16
CA MET A 395 -10.40 20.24 13.94
C MET A 395 -9.78 21.60 14.25
N LEU A 396 -10.43 22.41 15.09
CA LEU A 396 -9.92 23.71 15.50
C LEU A 396 -8.60 23.57 16.29
N ALA A 397 -8.54 22.62 17.23
CA ALA A 397 -7.33 22.33 17.99
C ALA A 397 -6.16 21.90 17.08
N LEU A 398 -6.42 21.05 16.08
CA LEU A 398 -5.42 20.64 15.10
C LEU A 398 -4.94 21.82 14.25
N ALA A 399 -5.85 22.69 13.79
CA ALA A 399 -5.49 23.88 13.02
C ALA A 399 -4.58 24.82 13.81
N LEU A 400 -4.98 25.16 15.04
CA LEU A 400 -4.21 26.02 15.94
C LEU A 400 -2.87 25.40 16.33
N TRP A 401 -2.83 24.09 16.54
CA TRP A 401 -1.60 23.37 16.81
C TRP A 401 -0.65 23.40 15.63
N LEU A 402 -1.13 23.20 14.39
CA LEU A 402 -0.30 23.31 13.18
C LEU A 402 0.30 24.71 13.01
N MET A 403 -0.50 25.75 13.29
CA MET A 403 -0.02 27.13 13.35
C MET A 403 1.07 27.27 14.42
N ASN A 404 0.84 26.78 15.63
CA ASN A 404 1.80 26.83 16.72
C ASN A 404 3.09 26.04 16.43
N VAL A 405 3.00 24.86 15.81
CA VAL A 405 4.17 24.07 15.38
C VAL A 405 4.96 24.84 14.32
N GLY A 406 4.27 25.47 13.36
CA GLY A 406 4.92 26.33 12.38
C GLY A 406 5.62 27.54 13.01
N LEU A 407 5.03 28.12 14.06
CA LEU A 407 5.62 29.22 14.83
C LEU A 407 6.80 28.76 15.72
N ARG A 408 6.73 27.58 16.33
CA ARG A 408 7.77 26.99 17.20
C ARG A 408 9.00 26.55 16.42
N ASP A 409 8.79 25.83 15.32
CA ASP A 409 9.87 25.25 14.50
C ASP A 409 10.42 26.23 13.45
N ASP A 410 9.89 27.46 13.37
CA ASP A 410 10.16 28.45 12.32
C ASP A 410 9.98 27.87 10.90
N ARG A 411 8.91 27.09 10.72
CA ARG A 411 8.57 26.43 9.46
C ARG A 411 7.29 27.02 8.91
N GLY A 412 7.38 27.69 7.76
CA GLY A 412 6.22 28.27 7.08
C GLY A 412 5.19 27.23 6.60
N ARG A 413 5.62 26.01 6.28
CA ARG A 413 4.72 24.96 5.74
C ARG A 413 3.68 24.46 6.76
N PRO A 414 4.04 23.98 7.97
CA PRO A 414 3.05 23.60 8.98
C PRO A 414 2.08 24.74 9.32
N PHE A 415 2.60 25.97 9.41
CA PHE A 415 1.77 27.15 9.63
C PHE A 415 0.73 27.34 8.52
N ALA A 416 1.18 27.35 7.26
CA ALA A 416 0.31 27.48 6.10
C ALA A 416 -0.74 26.35 6.05
N PHE A 417 -0.36 25.11 6.37
CA PHE A 417 -1.32 24.01 6.47
C PHE A 417 -2.36 24.23 7.57
N GLY A 418 -1.97 24.70 8.75
CA GLY A 418 -2.90 25.03 9.82
C GLY A 418 -3.90 26.12 9.40
N VAL A 419 -3.42 27.13 8.70
CA VAL A 419 -4.23 28.21 8.13
C VAL A 419 -5.20 27.69 7.07
N ILE A 420 -4.71 26.96 6.07
CA ILE A 420 -5.55 26.36 5.01
C ILE A 420 -6.60 25.44 5.62
N TYR A 421 -6.23 24.64 6.61
CA TYR A 421 -7.15 23.73 7.29
C TYR A 421 -8.22 24.46 8.09
N PHE A 422 -7.86 25.54 8.80
CA PHE A 422 -8.82 26.41 9.48
C PHE A 422 -9.81 27.05 8.49
N LEU A 423 -9.32 27.57 7.37
CA LEU A 423 -10.16 28.14 6.32
C LEU A 423 -11.12 27.11 5.73
N ALA A 424 -10.59 25.92 5.39
CA ALA A 424 -11.40 24.82 4.88
C ALA A 424 -12.50 24.44 5.87
N TRP A 425 -12.15 24.34 7.16
CA TRP A 425 -13.13 24.13 8.23
C TRP A 425 -14.18 25.25 8.29
N SER A 426 -13.80 26.52 8.23
CA SER A 426 -14.73 27.65 8.21
C SER A 426 -15.68 27.62 7.01
N VAL A 427 -15.16 27.30 5.82
CA VAL A 427 -15.97 27.13 4.59
C VAL A 427 -16.96 25.97 4.76
N CYS A 428 -16.51 24.81 5.26
CA CYS A 428 -17.37 23.67 5.53
C CYS A 428 -18.48 24.02 6.54
N ARG A 429 -18.16 24.73 7.62
CA ARG A 429 -19.16 25.17 8.61
C ARG A 429 -20.15 26.18 8.04
N TYR A 430 -19.68 27.09 7.19
CA TYR A 430 -20.57 28.03 6.51
C TYR A 430 -21.58 27.28 5.62
N ALA A 431 -21.10 26.37 4.78
CA ALA A 431 -21.95 25.58 3.90
C ALA A 431 -23.00 24.77 4.68
N ASP A 432 -22.59 24.17 5.80
CA ASP A 432 -23.45 23.35 6.66
C ASP A 432 -24.51 24.17 7.41
N LEU A 433 -24.11 25.24 8.10
CA LEU A 433 -24.99 26.02 8.98
C LEU A 433 -25.80 27.08 8.24
N PHE A 434 -25.22 27.67 7.19
CA PHE A 434 -25.79 28.84 6.50
C PHE A 434 -26.12 28.56 5.03
N GLY A 435 -25.76 27.41 4.46
CA GLY A 435 -26.05 27.10 3.05
C GLY A 435 -27.54 27.21 2.69
N LYS A 436 -28.44 26.91 3.64
CA LYS A 436 -29.89 27.02 3.44
C LYS A 436 -30.48 28.42 3.74
N ARG A 437 -29.77 29.29 4.47
CA ARG A 437 -30.31 30.60 4.96
C ARG A 437 -29.53 31.84 4.49
N GLY A 438 -28.23 31.72 4.22
CA GLY A 438 -27.33 32.84 3.92
C GLY A 438 -27.09 33.12 2.43
N GLY A 439 -27.47 32.19 1.54
CA GLY A 439 -27.31 32.34 0.09
C GLY A 439 -25.88 32.66 -0.35
N MET A 440 -25.73 33.27 -1.53
CA MET A 440 -24.43 33.68 -2.09
C MET A 440 -23.81 34.88 -1.34
N LEU A 441 -24.63 35.74 -0.74
CA LEU A 441 -24.18 36.95 -0.01
C LEU A 441 -23.48 36.61 1.31
N GLY A 442 -24.03 35.67 2.11
CA GLY A 442 -23.36 35.20 3.32
C GLY A 442 -22.03 34.50 3.01
N ALA A 443 -21.95 33.83 1.86
CA ALA A 443 -20.74 33.12 1.43
C ALA A 443 -19.65 34.14 1.09
N ALA A 444 -20.02 35.18 0.33
CA ALA A 444 -19.14 36.29 0.00
C ALA A 444 -18.61 36.99 1.25
N LEU A 445 -19.46 37.30 2.24
CA LEU A 445 -19.03 37.91 3.51
C LEU A 445 -18.04 37.02 4.27
N MET A 446 -18.29 35.71 4.34
CA MET A 446 -17.38 34.78 4.98
C MET A 446 -16.02 34.73 4.27
N PHE A 447 -15.99 34.72 2.93
CA PHE A 447 -14.75 34.78 2.16
C PHE A 447 -13.98 36.08 2.40
N VAL A 448 -14.67 37.21 2.51
CA VAL A 448 -14.05 38.51 2.86
C VAL A 448 -13.44 38.48 4.26
N LEU A 449 -14.16 37.98 5.26
CA LEU A 449 -13.66 37.87 6.64
C LEU A 449 -12.46 36.93 6.75
N CYS A 450 -12.52 35.78 6.06
CA CYS A 450 -11.40 34.85 5.96
C CYS A 450 -10.19 35.52 5.28
N GLY A 451 -10.40 36.21 4.16
CA GLY A 451 -9.35 36.95 3.45
C GLY A 451 -8.69 38.03 4.30
N ALA A 452 -9.49 38.80 5.05
CA ALA A 452 -8.99 39.83 5.97
C ALA A 452 -8.16 39.22 7.11
N ALA A 453 -8.62 38.11 7.70
CA ALA A 453 -7.87 37.39 8.74
C ALA A 453 -6.53 36.88 8.22
N LEU A 454 -6.48 36.30 7.01
CA LEU A 454 -5.25 35.85 6.37
C LEU A 454 -4.27 36.99 6.10
N PHE A 455 -4.78 38.11 5.60
CA PHE A 455 -3.97 39.29 5.33
C PHE A 455 -3.34 39.83 6.61
N GLY A 456 -4.12 39.91 7.70
CA GLY A 456 -3.61 40.28 9.02
C GLY A 456 -2.54 39.32 9.53
N LEU A 457 -2.76 38.00 9.38
CA LEU A 457 -1.83 36.96 9.79
C LEU A 457 -0.51 37.00 8.99
N ALA A 458 -0.60 37.24 7.68
CA ALA A 458 0.56 37.39 6.80
C ALA A 458 1.38 38.63 7.18
N ARG A 459 0.72 39.75 7.48
CA ARG A 459 1.38 40.99 7.93
C ARG A 459 2.03 40.83 9.32
N PHE A 460 1.38 40.12 10.23
CA PHE A 460 1.97 39.78 11.53
C PHE A 460 3.25 38.95 11.36
N TRP A 461 3.25 37.98 10.44
CA TRP A 461 4.45 37.19 10.13
C TRP A 461 5.58 38.03 9.54
N SER A 462 5.28 38.94 8.60
CA SER A 462 6.31 39.81 8.02
C SER A 462 6.94 40.74 9.06
N HIS A 463 6.15 41.30 9.97
CA HIS A 463 6.66 42.15 11.06
C HIS A 463 7.48 41.36 12.08
N ARG A 464 7.05 40.16 12.47
CA ARG A 464 7.78 39.34 13.45
C ARG A 464 9.10 38.81 12.91
N LYS A 465 9.18 38.59 11.60
CA LYS A 465 10.42 38.23 10.92
C LYS A 465 11.42 39.39 10.90
N ALA A 466 10.93 40.63 10.80
CA ALA A 466 11.74 41.83 10.89
C ALA A 466 12.28 42.07 12.32
N SER A 467 11.47 41.84 13.37
CA SER A 467 11.88 42.08 14.76
C SER A 467 12.77 40.99 15.38
N ARG A 468 12.78 39.77 14.82
CA ARG A 468 13.73 38.72 15.21
C ARG A 468 15.05 38.74 14.43
N ALA A 469 15.14 39.54 13.37
CA ALA A 469 16.41 39.81 12.70
C ALA A 469 17.30 40.75 13.55
N SER A 470 16.71 41.55 14.45
CA SER A 470 17.40 42.46 15.36
C SER A 470 17.77 41.87 16.73
N GLU A 471 17.27 40.68 17.09
CA GLU A 471 17.66 39.96 18.31
C GLU A 471 18.54 38.77 17.96
N GLY A 472 19.83 38.89 18.26
CA GLY A 472 20.86 37.89 18.00
C GLY A 472 20.44 36.47 18.39
N ARG A 473 20.61 35.56 17.43
CA ARG A 473 20.29 34.14 17.50
C ARG A 473 21.24 33.42 18.47
N LYS A 474 20.79 33.18 19.70
CA LYS A 474 21.45 32.22 20.61
C LYS A 474 21.32 30.79 20.06
N ASP A 475 22.48 30.22 19.75
CA ASP A 475 22.86 28.81 19.76
C ASP A 475 21.79 27.77 19.40
N ALA A 476 21.71 27.45 18.11
CA ALA A 476 21.35 26.09 17.69
C ALA A 476 22.64 25.31 17.47
N GLY A 477 23.17 24.74 18.56
CA GLY A 477 24.34 23.88 18.52
C GLY A 477 24.21 22.81 17.44
N SER A 478 25.21 22.75 16.57
CA SER A 478 25.38 21.64 15.62
C SER A 478 25.88 20.41 16.38
N GLU A 479 25.06 19.85 17.26
CA GLU A 479 25.33 18.53 17.81
C GLU A 479 24.91 17.46 16.80
N SER A 480 25.85 16.57 16.49
CA SER A 480 25.56 15.36 15.74
C SER A 480 24.52 14.56 16.52
N PRO A 481 23.32 14.29 15.96
CA PRO A 481 22.29 13.60 16.71
C PRO A 481 22.76 12.18 17.04
N ALA A 482 22.58 11.80 18.32
CA ALA A 482 22.83 10.47 18.85
C ALA A 482 22.33 9.40 17.85
N SER A 483 23.18 8.40 17.62
CA SER A 483 22.84 7.19 16.85
C SER A 483 21.50 6.65 17.33
N TRP A 484 20.63 6.27 16.39
CA TRP A 484 19.48 5.44 16.73
C TRP A 484 20.04 4.21 17.45
N PRO A 485 19.69 3.94 18.72
CA PRO A 485 20.12 2.73 19.42
C PRO A 485 19.26 1.59 18.88
N GLY A 486 19.51 1.19 17.64
CA GLY A 486 18.86 0.04 17.05
C GLY A 486 19.34 -1.23 17.73
N PRO A 487 18.58 -2.31 17.66
CA PRO A 487 19.09 -3.63 18.00
C PRO A 487 20.43 -3.88 17.28
N ALA A 488 21.49 -4.20 18.02
CA ALA A 488 22.84 -4.37 17.46
C ALA A 488 22.91 -5.41 16.32
N TRP A 489 21.99 -6.40 16.34
CA TRP A 489 21.88 -7.40 15.29
C TRP A 489 21.49 -6.82 13.93
N LEU A 490 20.77 -5.69 13.86
CA LEU A 490 20.43 -5.02 12.60
C LEU A 490 21.65 -4.41 11.94
N ASP A 491 22.56 -3.82 12.72
CA ASP A 491 23.81 -3.28 12.22
C ASP A 491 24.76 -4.41 11.77
N GLY A 492 24.77 -5.54 12.49
CA GLY A 492 25.44 -6.77 12.07
C GLY A 492 24.92 -7.33 10.75
N ALA A 493 23.60 -7.45 10.58
CA ALA A 493 23.00 -7.94 9.34
C ALA A 493 23.24 -6.99 8.16
N ALA A 494 23.14 -5.67 8.38
CA ALA A 494 23.37 -4.68 7.33
C ALA A 494 24.83 -4.63 6.87
N SER A 495 25.79 -4.72 7.81
CA SER A 495 27.21 -4.79 7.47
C SER A 495 27.58 -6.12 6.80
N TRP A 496 26.98 -7.23 7.24
CA TRP A 496 27.10 -8.53 6.58
C TRP A 496 26.62 -8.48 5.12
N PHE A 497 25.47 -7.86 4.86
CA PHE A 497 24.93 -7.71 3.51
C PHE A 497 25.81 -6.79 2.65
N ALA A 498 26.21 -5.63 3.19
CA ALA A 498 27.05 -4.67 2.47
C ALA A 498 28.42 -5.26 2.09
N SER A 499 29.03 -6.08 2.95
CA SER A 499 30.30 -6.75 2.66
C SER A 499 30.21 -7.82 1.57
N ARG A 500 29.00 -8.28 1.22
CA ARG A 500 28.76 -9.36 0.25
C ARG A 500 27.91 -8.91 -0.94
N GLU A 501 27.69 -7.60 -1.11
CA GLU A 501 26.77 -7.09 -2.15
C GLU A 501 27.19 -7.52 -3.57
N HIS A 502 28.50 -7.67 -3.82
CA HIS A 502 29.05 -8.12 -5.11
C HIS A 502 28.62 -9.55 -5.49
N GLY A 503 28.43 -10.45 -4.53
CA GLY A 503 27.98 -11.82 -4.77
C GLY A 503 26.47 -12.00 -4.59
N LEU A 504 25.88 -11.28 -3.63
CA LEU A 504 24.47 -11.42 -3.29
C LEU A 504 23.55 -10.83 -4.35
N LEU A 505 23.84 -9.65 -4.89
CA LEU A 505 22.95 -9.02 -5.87
C LEU A 505 22.82 -9.81 -7.18
N PRO A 506 23.90 -10.34 -7.78
CA PRO A 506 23.78 -11.26 -8.92
C PRO A 506 23.00 -12.53 -8.56
N ALA A 507 23.24 -13.13 -7.39
CA ALA A 507 22.51 -14.33 -6.96
C ALA A 507 21.01 -14.07 -6.79
N LEU A 508 20.63 -12.89 -6.30
CA LEU A 508 19.23 -12.47 -6.13
C LEU A 508 18.57 -12.14 -7.48
N ALA A 509 19.31 -11.55 -8.43
CA ALA A 509 18.84 -11.40 -9.81
C ALA A 509 18.61 -12.77 -10.48
N ALA A 510 19.52 -13.72 -10.27
CA ALA A 510 19.36 -15.09 -10.74
C ALA A 510 18.17 -15.79 -10.07
N LEU A 511 17.90 -15.49 -8.79
CA LEU A 511 16.73 -16.00 -8.08
C LEU A 511 15.42 -15.48 -8.69
N GLN A 512 15.33 -14.20 -9.10
CA GLN A 512 14.15 -13.69 -9.82
C GLN A 512 13.89 -14.47 -11.11
N VAL A 513 14.95 -14.74 -11.88
CA VAL A 513 14.88 -15.58 -13.08
C VAL A 513 14.44 -17.01 -12.73
N ALA A 514 14.96 -17.59 -11.65
CA ALA A 514 14.56 -18.91 -11.17
C ALA A 514 13.09 -18.95 -10.73
N VAL A 515 12.55 -17.88 -10.13
CA VAL A 515 11.12 -17.77 -9.79
C VAL A 515 10.27 -17.81 -11.05
N LEU A 516 10.61 -17.02 -12.08
CA LEU A 516 9.90 -17.06 -13.37
C LEU A 516 10.00 -18.45 -14.03
N ALA A 517 11.18 -19.08 -13.99
CA ALA A 517 11.36 -20.45 -14.51
C ALA A 517 10.57 -21.49 -13.71
N GLY A 518 10.49 -21.34 -12.38
CA GLY A 518 9.72 -22.18 -11.50
C GLY A 518 8.21 -22.07 -11.76
N MET A 519 7.70 -20.87 -12.01
CA MET A 519 6.30 -20.66 -12.43
C MET A 519 5.99 -21.46 -13.70
N ILE A 520 6.91 -21.46 -14.67
CA ILE A 520 6.76 -22.24 -15.91
C ILE A 520 6.80 -23.73 -15.61
N ALA A 521 7.82 -24.22 -14.90
CA ALA A 521 8.01 -25.64 -14.63
C ALA A 521 6.80 -26.26 -13.90
N LEU A 522 6.25 -25.54 -12.92
CA LEU A 522 5.10 -26.00 -12.13
C LEU A 522 3.81 -26.09 -12.97
N HIS A 523 3.66 -25.28 -14.02
CA HIS A 523 2.42 -25.20 -14.82
C HIS A 523 2.54 -25.80 -16.23
N ALA A 524 3.75 -26.03 -16.73
CA ALA A 524 3.99 -26.68 -18.01
C ALA A 524 3.82 -28.21 -17.93
N ALA A 525 3.88 -28.81 -16.74
CA ALA A 525 3.80 -30.27 -16.58
C ALA A 525 2.52 -30.90 -17.16
N PRO A 526 1.29 -30.37 -16.93
CA PRO A 526 0.10 -30.90 -17.59
C PRO A 526 0.14 -30.75 -19.11
N LEU A 527 0.72 -29.67 -19.63
CA LEU A 527 0.79 -29.45 -21.08
C LEU A 527 1.73 -30.43 -21.78
N MET A 528 2.79 -30.87 -21.09
CA MET A 528 3.82 -31.79 -21.62
C MET A 528 3.45 -33.27 -21.44
N PHE A 529 2.88 -33.63 -20.29
CA PHE A 529 2.65 -35.03 -19.91
C PHE A 529 1.16 -35.41 -19.80
N GLY A 530 0.25 -34.44 -19.88
CA GLY A 530 -1.18 -34.66 -19.75
C GLY A 530 -1.83 -35.14 -21.06
N GLU A 531 -2.83 -35.99 -20.91
CA GLU A 531 -3.69 -36.43 -22.01
C GLU A 531 -4.66 -35.32 -22.40
N THR A 532 -4.96 -35.16 -23.69
CA THR A 532 -5.87 -34.09 -24.14
C THR A 532 -7.32 -34.54 -24.07
N ILE A 533 -8.11 -33.84 -23.26
CA ILE A 533 -9.56 -33.98 -23.17
C ILE A 533 -10.26 -32.73 -23.69
N ARG A 534 -11.51 -32.87 -24.13
CA ARG A 534 -12.33 -31.77 -24.63
C ARG A 534 -13.51 -31.52 -23.72
N LEU A 535 -13.66 -30.27 -23.27
CA LEU A 535 -14.74 -29.82 -22.39
C LEU A 535 -15.57 -28.75 -23.08
N LYS A 536 -16.88 -28.78 -22.84
CA LYS A 536 -17.83 -27.79 -23.35
C LYS A 536 -17.79 -26.52 -22.51
N VAL A 537 -17.78 -25.36 -23.17
CA VAL A 537 -17.73 -24.05 -22.50
C VAL A 537 -19.13 -23.42 -22.44
N GLN A 538 -19.48 -22.90 -21.26
CA GLN A 538 -20.68 -22.10 -21.00
C GLN A 538 -20.42 -20.59 -21.08
N PRO A 539 -21.41 -19.79 -21.49
CA PRO A 539 -21.30 -18.33 -21.52
C PRO A 539 -21.27 -17.69 -20.12
N VAL A 540 -20.36 -16.73 -19.93
CA VAL A 540 -20.23 -15.87 -18.73
C VAL A 540 -20.05 -14.41 -19.19
N ASP A 541 -20.58 -13.44 -18.45
CA ASP A 541 -20.47 -12.01 -18.77
C ASP A 541 -19.14 -11.42 -18.21
N PRO A 542 -18.24 -10.83 -19.02
CA PRO A 542 -16.95 -10.35 -18.51
C PRO A 542 -16.83 -8.83 -18.37
N ARG A 543 -16.21 -8.38 -17.26
CA ARG A 543 -15.40 -7.14 -17.17
C ARG A 543 -14.26 -7.34 -16.16
N ASP A 544 -13.02 -7.18 -16.60
CA ASP A 544 -11.87 -6.88 -15.72
C ASP A 544 -10.91 -5.95 -16.48
N LEU A 545 -10.62 -4.78 -15.91
CA LEU A 545 -9.85 -3.71 -16.54
C LEU A 545 -8.33 -3.95 -16.54
N MET A 546 -7.83 -4.94 -15.79
CA MET A 546 -6.40 -5.08 -15.48
C MET A 546 -5.68 -6.23 -16.21
N ARG A 547 -6.42 -7.13 -16.88
CA ARG A 547 -5.90 -8.38 -17.47
C ARG A 547 -5.77 -8.37 -18.99
N GLY A 548 -6.08 -7.24 -19.64
CA GLY A 548 -6.18 -7.14 -21.11
C GLY A 548 -7.44 -7.82 -21.64
N ASP A 549 -7.48 -8.15 -22.93
CA ASP A 549 -8.58 -8.91 -23.54
C ASP A 549 -8.45 -10.42 -23.20
N PHE A 550 -9.39 -10.95 -22.43
CA PHE A 550 -9.46 -12.37 -22.09
C PHE A 550 -10.91 -12.84 -22.03
N VAL A 551 -11.12 -14.12 -22.31
CA VAL A 551 -12.43 -14.77 -22.19
C VAL A 551 -12.42 -15.61 -20.93
N ILE A 552 -13.34 -15.30 -20.00
CA ILE A 552 -13.64 -16.19 -18.89
C ILE A 552 -14.46 -17.37 -19.42
N LEU A 553 -13.93 -18.57 -19.26
CA LEU A 553 -14.55 -19.84 -19.58
C LEU A 553 -15.23 -20.38 -18.32
N SER A 554 -16.50 -20.74 -18.43
CA SER A 554 -17.16 -21.61 -17.45
C SER A 554 -17.37 -22.96 -18.09
N TYR A 555 -17.37 -24.03 -17.31
CA TYR A 555 -17.57 -25.39 -17.81
C TYR A 555 -18.86 -25.97 -17.26
N ASP A 556 -19.44 -26.93 -17.97
CA ASP A 556 -20.59 -27.71 -17.48
C ASP A 556 -20.26 -28.39 -16.14
N ILE A 557 -18.98 -28.74 -15.95
CA ILE A 557 -18.46 -29.40 -14.73
C ILE A 557 -18.23 -28.43 -13.55
N SER A 558 -18.35 -27.12 -13.75
CA SER A 558 -18.12 -26.11 -12.70
C SER A 558 -19.29 -25.96 -11.73
N GLY A 559 -20.47 -26.50 -12.06
CA GLY A 559 -21.65 -26.45 -11.18
C GLY A 559 -21.53 -27.42 -10.01
N VAL A 560 -21.91 -26.97 -8.81
CA VAL A 560 -22.04 -27.88 -7.66
C VAL A 560 -23.29 -28.73 -7.84
N PRO A 561 -23.20 -30.09 -7.77
CA PRO A 561 -24.36 -30.97 -7.94
C PRO A 561 -25.45 -30.69 -6.90
N LYS A 562 -26.73 -30.81 -7.32
CA LYS A 562 -27.89 -30.68 -6.41
C LYS A 562 -27.89 -31.74 -5.30
N ASP A 563 -27.32 -32.91 -5.60
CA ASP A 563 -27.20 -34.04 -4.67
C ASP A 563 -26.06 -33.88 -3.64
N GLY A 564 -25.32 -32.77 -3.70
CA GLY A 564 -24.23 -32.45 -2.78
C GLY A 564 -22.85 -32.92 -3.25
N ILE A 565 -21.85 -32.76 -2.37
CA ILE A 565 -20.47 -33.22 -2.58
C ILE A 565 -20.19 -34.36 -1.61
N GLU A 566 -19.68 -35.48 -2.12
CA GLU A 566 -19.42 -36.68 -1.33
C GLU A 566 -18.24 -36.45 -0.35
N GLY A 567 -18.38 -36.95 0.88
CA GLY A 567 -17.37 -36.83 1.94
C GLY A 567 -17.45 -35.56 2.80
N ILE A 568 -18.46 -34.70 2.60
CA ILE A 568 -18.72 -33.59 3.52
C ILE A 568 -19.07 -34.15 4.92
N PRO A 569 -18.47 -33.65 6.02
CA PRO A 569 -18.84 -34.05 7.37
C PRO A 569 -20.31 -33.73 7.67
N ASP A 570 -21.05 -34.70 8.20
CA ASP A 570 -22.39 -34.45 8.72
C ASP A 570 -22.33 -33.40 9.86
N ALA A 571 -23.31 -32.49 9.92
CA ALA A 571 -23.44 -31.51 11.01
C ALA A 571 -23.60 -32.14 12.41
N LYS A 572 -23.68 -33.48 12.50
CA LYS A 572 -23.74 -34.26 13.73
C LYS A 572 -22.34 -34.38 14.34
N GLY A 573 -21.92 -33.35 15.07
CA GLY A 573 -20.65 -33.33 15.83
C GLY A 573 -19.94 -31.98 15.82
N VAL A 574 -20.34 -31.08 14.92
CA VAL A 574 -19.91 -29.67 14.92
C VAL A 574 -21.01 -28.86 15.59
N SER A 575 -20.66 -27.90 16.46
CA SER A 575 -21.63 -26.98 17.06
C SER A 575 -22.52 -26.40 15.97
N ARG A 576 -23.82 -26.75 15.99
CA ARG A 576 -24.82 -26.36 14.99
C ARG A 576 -24.98 -24.84 14.87
N GLN A 577 -24.48 -24.11 15.86
CA GLN A 577 -24.46 -22.65 15.92
C GLN A 577 -23.36 -22.02 15.04
N TYR A 578 -22.33 -22.77 14.63
CA TYR A 578 -21.17 -22.28 13.85
C TYR A 578 -20.91 -23.06 12.54
N TRP A 579 -21.74 -24.04 12.19
CA TRP A 579 -21.54 -24.84 10.97
C TRP A 579 -22.20 -24.18 9.76
N ASP A 580 -21.42 -23.41 9.00
CA ASP A 580 -21.74 -23.01 7.63
C ASP A 580 -20.95 -23.92 6.66
N ARG A 581 -21.67 -24.79 5.95
CA ARG A 581 -21.09 -25.74 4.97
C ARG A 581 -20.25 -25.01 3.92
N ASP A 582 -20.74 -23.88 3.42
CA ASP A 582 -20.09 -23.17 2.32
C ASP A 582 -18.82 -22.48 2.84
N GLN A 583 -18.86 -21.95 4.08
CA GLN A 583 -17.67 -21.44 4.75
C GLN A 583 -16.64 -22.56 5.05
N TRP A 584 -17.10 -23.78 5.37
CA TRP A 584 -16.21 -24.92 5.56
C TRP A 584 -15.59 -25.41 4.24
N MET A 585 -16.34 -25.34 3.14
CA MET A 585 -15.90 -25.80 1.81
C MET A 585 -15.05 -24.79 1.05
N GLU A 586 -15.09 -23.50 1.41
CA GLU A 586 -14.31 -22.44 0.77
C GLU A 586 -12.85 -22.84 0.55
N GLU A 587 -12.36 -22.71 -0.68
CA GLU A 587 -11.00 -23.05 -1.14
C GLU A 587 -10.57 -24.52 -0.95
N ARG A 588 -11.45 -25.41 -0.48
CA ARG A 588 -11.13 -26.83 -0.37
C ARG A 588 -11.00 -27.44 -1.74
N THR A 589 -10.05 -28.38 -1.83
CA THR A 589 -9.87 -29.18 -3.04
C THR A 589 -11.03 -30.17 -3.18
N VAL A 590 -11.61 -30.19 -4.38
CA VAL A 590 -12.70 -31.07 -4.77
C VAL A 590 -12.29 -31.79 -6.06
N TYR A 591 -12.69 -33.04 -6.20
CA TYR A 591 -12.41 -33.89 -7.36
C TYR A 591 -13.71 -34.18 -8.10
N VAL A 592 -13.73 -33.90 -9.40
CA VAL A 592 -14.85 -34.20 -10.29
C VAL A 592 -14.46 -35.36 -11.19
N THR A 593 -15.17 -36.48 -11.08
CA THR A 593 -15.00 -37.63 -11.97
C THR A 593 -15.55 -37.32 -13.36
N LEU A 594 -14.78 -37.66 -14.39
CA LEU A 594 -15.09 -37.39 -15.79
C LEU A 594 -15.49 -38.68 -16.50
N GLU A 595 -16.60 -38.62 -17.23
CA GLU A 595 -17.10 -39.70 -18.10
C GLU A 595 -17.21 -39.20 -19.55
N PRO A 596 -16.99 -40.07 -20.55
CA PRO A 596 -17.24 -39.70 -21.94
C PRO A 596 -18.72 -39.40 -22.16
N ASP A 597 -19.00 -38.38 -22.97
CA ASP A 597 -20.35 -38.04 -23.40
C ASP A 597 -20.84 -39.02 -24.49
N ALA A 598 -22.13 -38.97 -24.84
CA ALA A 598 -22.79 -39.93 -25.74
C ALA A 598 -22.07 -40.15 -27.08
N ASP A 599 -21.42 -39.09 -27.61
CA ASP A 599 -20.68 -39.13 -28.88
C ASP A 599 -19.19 -39.51 -28.72
N GLY A 600 -18.71 -39.76 -27.49
CA GLY A 600 -17.31 -40.11 -27.17
C GLY A 600 -16.28 -39.00 -27.41
N LYS A 601 -16.68 -37.84 -27.93
CA LYS A 601 -15.80 -36.71 -28.29
C LYS A 601 -15.61 -35.67 -27.20
N LEU A 602 -16.54 -35.60 -26.26
CA LEU A 602 -16.55 -34.65 -25.14
C LEU A 602 -16.54 -35.41 -23.82
N TRP A 603 -16.03 -34.76 -22.78
CA TRP A 603 -16.07 -35.28 -21.41
C TRP A 603 -17.05 -34.46 -20.57
N ARG A 604 -17.79 -35.15 -19.70
CA ARG A 604 -18.80 -34.59 -18.80
C ARG A 604 -18.52 -35.00 -17.35
N GLY A 605 -18.92 -34.16 -16.41
CA GLY A 605 -18.75 -34.41 -14.98
C GLY A 605 -19.85 -35.32 -14.45
N ALA A 606 -19.47 -36.38 -13.74
CA ALA A 606 -20.40 -37.37 -13.19
C ALA A 606 -20.62 -37.21 -11.68
N LYS A 607 -19.55 -37.33 -10.89
CA LYS A 607 -19.59 -37.25 -9.42
C LYS A 607 -18.55 -36.28 -8.88
N THR A 608 -18.87 -35.67 -7.75
CA THR A 608 -18.02 -34.66 -7.09
C THR A 608 -17.73 -35.09 -5.64
N SER A 609 -16.46 -35.20 -5.27
CA SER A 609 -16.00 -35.70 -3.96
C SER A 609 -14.85 -34.87 -3.40
N ILE A 610 -14.67 -34.84 -2.08
CA ILE A 610 -13.48 -34.25 -1.43
C ILE A 610 -12.27 -35.19 -1.42
N HIS A 611 -12.47 -36.46 -1.78
CA HIS A 611 -11.42 -37.46 -1.88
C HIS A 611 -11.16 -37.83 -3.35
N PRO A 612 -9.89 -38.10 -3.72
CA PRO A 612 -9.58 -38.54 -5.07
C PRO A 612 -10.24 -39.91 -5.35
N PRO A 613 -10.89 -40.09 -6.51
CA PRO A 613 -11.52 -41.36 -6.85
C PRO A 613 -10.47 -42.46 -7.07
N ALA A 614 -10.80 -43.69 -6.67
CA ALA A 614 -9.90 -44.84 -6.75
C ALA A 614 -9.62 -45.32 -8.19
N SER A 615 -10.52 -45.00 -9.13
CA SER A 615 -10.38 -45.33 -10.55
C SER A 615 -11.17 -44.35 -11.42
N GLY A 616 -10.83 -44.28 -12.72
CA GLY A 616 -11.43 -43.36 -13.68
C GLY A 616 -10.67 -42.04 -13.82
N LYS A 617 -11.02 -41.25 -14.85
CA LYS A 617 -10.44 -39.92 -15.04
C LYS A 617 -11.14 -38.94 -14.12
N PHE A 618 -10.39 -38.02 -13.54
CA PHE A 618 -10.95 -36.97 -12.69
C PHE A 618 -10.18 -35.68 -12.87
N ILE A 619 -10.84 -34.57 -12.59
CA ILE A 619 -10.23 -33.24 -12.58
C ILE A 619 -10.32 -32.66 -11.18
N ARG A 620 -9.20 -32.10 -10.71
CA ARG A 620 -9.08 -31.45 -9.42
C ARG A 620 -9.44 -29.97 -9.58
N GLY A 621 -10.35 -29.49 -8.74
CA GLY A 621 -10.71 -28.08 -8.64
C GLY A 621 -10.77 -27.59 -7.19
N LYS A 622 -11.09 -26.32 -7.01
CA LYS A 622 -11.35 -25.67 -5.73
C LYS A 622 -12.79 -25.21 -5.67
N TYR A 623 -13.43 -25.40 -4.53
CA TYR A 623 -14.74 -24.82 -4.27
C TYR A 623 -14.60 -23.33 -3.98
N VAL A 624 -15.34 -22.51 -4.72
CA VAL A 624 -15.33 -21.04 -4.58
C VAL A 624 -16.75 -20.53 -4.43
N ARG A 625 -16.98 -19.73 -3.40
CA ARG A 625 -18.25 -19.07 -3.16
C ARG A 625 -18.38 -17.86 -4.08
N GLN A 626 -19.38 -17.90 -4.94
CA GLN A 626 -19.72 -16.78 -5.82
C GLN A 626 -21.09 -16.21 -5.42
N TRP A 627 -21.30 -14.92 -5.69
CA TRP A 627 -22.59 -14.26 -5.48
C TRP A 627 -23.66 -14.95 -6.33
N GLY A 628 -24.64 -15.60 -5.70
CA GLY A 628 -25.67 -16.41 -6.36
C GLY A 628 -25.57 -17.89 -6.00
N ALA A 629 -24.66 -18.63 -6.63
CA ALA A 629 -24.46 -20.07 -6.40
C ALA A 629 -22.96 -20.42 -6.33
N PRO A 630 -22.55 -21.35 -5.46
CA PRO A 630 -21.17 -21.80 -5.39
C PRO A 630 -20.76 -22.52 -6.67
N ARG A 631 -19.47 -22.43 -7.01
CA ARG A 631 -18.89 -23.05 -8.20
C ARG A 631 -17.57 -23.75 -7.88
N ILE A 632 -17.18 -24.64 -8.77
CA ILE A 632 -15.88 -25.30 -8.74
C ILE A 632 -15.00 -24.66 -9.82
N GLN A 633 -13.85 -24.13 -9.40
CA GLN A 633 -12.81 -23.58 -10.28
C GLN A 633 -11.68 -24.59 -10.46
N PHE A 634 -11.27 -24.83 -11.69
CA PHE A 634 -10.28 -25.85 -12.08
C PHE A 634 -8.91 -25.25 -12.44
N GLY A 635 -8.77 -23.93 -12.44
CA GLY A 635 -7.55 -23.22 -12.83
C GLY A 635 -7.33 -23.15 -14.34
N ILE A 636 -8.39 -23.34 -15.12
CA ILE A 636 -8.42 -23.33 -16.60
C ILE A 636 -9.46 -22.35 -17.15
N GLU A 637 -10.09 -21.58 -16.27
CA GLU A 637 -11.18 -20.65 -16.57
C GLU A 637 -10.73 -19.39 -17.34
N ALA A 638 -9.43 -19.10 -17.42
CA ALA A 638 -8.92 -17.94 -18.12
C ALA A 638 -8.31 -18.32 -19.47
N PHE A 639 -8.82 -17.75 -20.57
CA PHE A 639 -8.17 -17.81 -21.88
C PHE A 639 -7.81 -16.42 -22.38
N TYR A 640 -6.50 -16.14 -22.44
CA TYR A 640 -5.98 -14.84 -22.85
C TYR A 640 -5.84 -14.76 -24.36
N VAL A 641 -6.36 -13.70 -24.96
CA VAL A 641 -6.32 -13.46 -26.39
C VAL A 641 -5.80 -12.06 -26.69
N GLN A 642 -5.57 -11.75 -27.97
CA GLN A 642 -5.21 -10.39 -28.36
C GLN A 642 -6.42 -9.47 -28.33
N GLU A 643 -6.11 -8.17 -28.21
CA GLU A 643 -7.06 -7.06 -28.35
C GLU A 643 -7.89 -7.28 -29.64
N ASP A 644 -9.22 -7.17 -29.53
CA ASP A 644 -10.23 -7.42 -30.58
C ASP A 644 -10.53 -8.88 -30.96
N ALA A 645 -9.68 -9.85 -30.62
CA ALA A 645 -9.98 -11.26 -30.84
C ALA A 645 -10.96 -11.84 -29.79
N GLY A 646 -11.05 -11.20 -28.62
CA GLY A 646 -11.96 -11.56 -27.53
C GLY A 646 -13.41 -11.58 -27.97
N LYS A 647 -13.88 -10.54 -28.68
CA LYS A 647 -15.28 -10.42 -29.12
C LYS A 647 -15.74 -11.58 -29.98
N LYS A 648 -14.91 -12.07 -30.91
CA LYS A 648 -15.26 -13.21 -31.78
C LYS A 648 -15.43 -14.50 -30.98
N LEU A 649 -14.59 -14.71 -29.98
CA LEU A 649 -14.72 -15.85 -29.07
C LEU A 649 -15.90 -15.68 -28.11
N GLU A 650 -16.19 -14.47 -27.65
CA GLU A 650 -17.39 -14.18 -26.87
C GLU A 650 -18.68 -14.45 -27.65
N GLU A 651 -18.74 -14.04 -28.92
CA GLU A 651 -19.85 -14.35 -29.82
C GLU A 651 -20.02 -15.87 -30.02
N ALA A 652 -18.92 -16.57 -30.30
CA ALA A 652 -18.94 -18.03 -30.45
C ALA A 652 -19.29 -18.77 -29.14
N ARG A 653 -18.90 -18.22 -27.98
CA ARG A 653 -19.27 -18.70 -26.64
C ARG A 653 -20.75 -18.48 -26.37
N ASN A 654 -21.27 -17.29 -26.67
CA ASN A 654 -22.69 -16.96 -26.53
C ASN A 654 -23.55 -17.85 -27.45
N ALA A 655 -23.03 -18.23 -28.61
CA ALA A 655 -23.63 -19.22 -29.51
C ALA A 655 -23.45 -20.69 -29.05
N ARG A 656 -22.79 -20.94 -27.90
CA ARG A 656 -22.47 -22.28 -27.34
C ARG A 656 -21.66 -23.19 -28.28
N ARG A 657 -20.79 -22.61 -29.12
CA ARG A 657 -19.94 -23.31 -30.10
C ARG A 657 -18.48 -23.44 -29.69
N LEU A 658 -18.19 -23.18 -28.43
CA LEU A 658 -16.83 -23.05 -27.94
C LEU A 658 -16.43 -24.31 -27.15
N ILE A 659 -15.32 -24.93 -27.55
CA ILE A 659 -14.80 -26.16 -26.95
C ILE A 659 -13.39 -25.86 -26.43
N ALA A 660 -13.14 -26.21 -25.17
CA ALA A 660 -11.82 -26.11 -24.57
C ALA A 660 -11.06 -27.41 -24.73
N GLU A 661 -9.84 -27.34 -25.24
CA GLU A 661 -8.88 -28.45 -25.21
C GLU A 661 -8.03 -28.33 -23.95
N VAL A 662 -8.14 -29.32 -23.07
CA VAL A 662 -7.53 -29.33 -21.74
C VAL A 662 -6.57 -30.51 -21.65
N ALA A 663 -5.34 -30.25 -21.19
CA ALA A 663 -4.38 -31.30 -20.89
C ALA A 663 -4.54 -31.77 -19.44
N LEU A 664 -4.91 -33.03 -19.24
CA LEU A 664 -5.24 -33.64 -17.95
C LEU A 664 -4.17 -34.65 -17.53
N MET A 665 -3.63 -34.49 -16.33
CA MET A 665 -2.70 -35.45 -15.71
C MET A 665 -3.45 -36.52 -14.92
N SER A 666 -2.80 -37.66 -14.66
CA SER A 666 -3.31 -38.72 -13.76
C SER A 666 -3.54 -38.24 -12.31
N SER A 667 -2.89 -37.17 -11.89
CA SER A 667 -3.11 -36.49 -10.61
C SER A 667 -4.37 -35.63 -10.55
N GLY A 668 -5.11 -35.53 -11.66
CA GLY A 668 -6.26 -34.64 -11.83
C GLY A 668 -5.90 -33.17 -12.06
N LYS A 669 -4.61 -32.82 -12.12
CA LYS A 669 -4.17 -31.46 -12.49
C LYS A 669 -4.44 -31.22 -13.98
N ALA A 670 -5.09 -30.11 -14.29
CA ALA A 670 -5.42 -29.71 -15.65
C ALA A 670 -4.68 -28.43 -16.06
N ALA A 671 -4.46 -28.25 -17.36
CA ALA A 671 -4.05 -26.97 -17.95
C ALA A 671 -4.77 -26.76 -19.28
N LEU A 672 -5.19 -25.51 -19.55
CA LEU A 672 -5.83 -25.15 -20.80
C LEU A 672 -4.79 -25.13 -21.93
N ARG A 673 -5.00 -25.94 -22.97
CA ARG A 673 -4.11 -26.01 -24.14
C ARG A 673 -4.52 -25.02 -25.22
N ASN A 674 -5.82 -25.01 -25.56
CA ASN A 674 -6.39 -24.13 -26.58
C ASN A 674 -7.92 -24.06 -26.45
N VAL A 675 -8.53 -23.12 -27.17
CA VAL A 675 -9.97 -23.00 -27.33
C VAL A 675 -10.31 -23.01 -28.82
N ILE A 676 -11.18 -23.93 -29.23
CA ILE A 676 -11.60 -24.09 -30.62
C ILE A 676 -13.08 -23.72 -30.78
N VAL A 677 -13.40 -23.07 -31.90
CA VAL A 677 -14.78 -22.85 -32.32
C VAL A 677 -15.19 -24.03 -33.19
N GLU A 678 -16.26 -24.71 -32.81
CA GLU A 678 -16.82 -25.80 -33.58
C GLU A 678 -17.20 -25.27 -34.98
N SER A 679 -16.54 -25.79 -36.02
CA SER A 679 -16.71 -25.30 -37.39
C SER A 679 -18.15 -25.53 -37.84
N TRP A 680 -18.76 -24.51 -38.45
CA TRP A 680 -19.98 -24.67 -39.23
C TRP A 680 -19.77 -25.76 -40.29
N LYS A 681 -20.26 -26.98 -40.04
CA LYS A 681 -20.69 -27.81 -41.17
C LYS A 681 -22.03 -27.22 -41.61
N ARG A 682 -21.99 -26.58 -42.78
CA ARG A 682 -23.18 -26.14 -43.51
C ARG A 682 -24.09 -27.33 -43.80
#